data_AF-A0A9P5MD93-F1
#
_entry.id   AF-A0A9P5MD93-F1
#
_cell.length_a   1.000
_cell.length_b   1.000
_cell.length_c   1.000
_cell.angle_alpha   90.00
_cell.angle_beta   90.00
_cell.angle_gamma   90.00
#
_symmetry.space_group_name_H-M   'P 1'
#
loop_
_entity.id
_entity.type
_entity.pdbx_description
1 polymer ?
#
loop_
_entity_poly.entity_id
_entity_poly.type
_entity_poly.pdbx_seq_one_letter_code
_entity_poly.pdbx_strand_id
1 'polypeptide(L)'
;MDEARRVLKETFGFDNFRLSQEKVIERLLVRNANALVLYPTGGGKSLCYQIPGLCLEGLTLVISPLIALMKDQVDALKRRGVPAASLDSSLGLQETCAVKDSIRDGSLKILYIAPERLNNESFVEMMRYVKISLLAIDESHCISQWGASFRPEYLKIARFAEEFAVQRILCLTATATPGIASDICTSFKIDENDGVFRTPVYRSNLIFLVRTASNFYEKILKIKPILQNRKGPVIVYVTTRKQAEQAANALGAEQIPAEIYHAGLDPEERKRVQNLFMEGENIIVIATIAFGMGIDKENIRHVIHLYMPKTLENFSQEVGRAGRDGLPATCYLFLSAPDIPTLEGFCRGDTCNKLSLQPWLHEVARKQLDSDGILSFNLNEQQKDYDIRANVLNLLYAELELTYGYIRATTPLYQIYNLTPRSPEAFELMARDTSPAARAAFMGLQKIKSKTRLAWKIDVVASATDEWPRERLAAQITRWESNGWVDVTGAQVRARFRVLKPLPKTMKEQALIVDKMHDDMVSREEEEISRLEKVIEFATQPKSYYLLSLVFGTSIVLAQKGLSHSLASYFGDTTAVPNDGMCGHCNYCETRSPVVFDSSASTVASPLLLEAILRMCPFRDDPLILTRIAFGITSPRITVNKWSGSNPLFGSMEHVEWGVLLDAFQKVCLLEDNQSGGSVPKKKAAAAGTKRASSTASDAETSAAGGSGGGTRAKRVKFKN
;
A
#
# COMPACT_ATOMS: atom_id res chain seq x y z
N MET A 1 5.61 3.99 36.80
CA MET A 1 4.55 4.88 36.28
C MET A 1 4.85 6.35 36.49
N ASP A 2 5.47 6.74 37.61
CA ASP A 2 5.82 8.16 37.85
C ASP A 2 6.75 8.74 36.77
N GLU A 3 7.72 7.95 36.30
CA GLU A 3 8.55 8.31 35.14
C GLU A 3 7.72 8.62 33.90
N ALA A 4 6.72 7.78 33.58
CA ALA A 4 5.87 7.98 32.42
C ALA A 4 5.03 9.27 32.52
N ARG A 5 4.55 9.60 33.73
CA ARG A 5 3.84 10.86 34.00
C ARG A 5 4.77 12.07 33.88
N ARG A 6 6.03 11.93 34.34
CA ARG A 6 7.06 12.97 34.17
C ARG A 6 7.34 13.23 32.69
N VAL A 7 7.60 12.18 31.90
CA VAL A 7 7.82 12.28 30.45
C VAL A 7 6.61 12.92 29.74
N LEU A 8 5.38 12.53 30.10
CA LEU A 8 4.16 13.13 29.55
C LEU A 8 4.12 14.65 29.76
N LYS A 9 4.45 15.11 30.97
CA LYS A 9 4.39 16.53 31.33
C LYS A 9 5.57 17.32 30.75
N GLU A 10 6.80 16.84 30.95
CA GLU A 10 8.01 17.58 30.58
C GLU A 10 8.31 17.54 29.08
N THR A 11 8.11 16.41 28.41
CA THR A 11 8.43 16.25 26.98
C THR A 11 7.25 16.57 26.08
N PHE A 12 6.04 16.14 26.47
CA PHE A 12 4.85 16.27 25.62
C PHE A 12 3.92 17.42 26.03
N GLY A 13 4.11 18.02 27.21
CA GLY A 13 3.33 19.17 27.67
C GLY A 13 1.88 18.85 28.04
N PHE A 14 1.56 17.60 28.36
CA PHE A 14 0.22 17.20 28.77
C PHE A 14 0.16 16.92 30.27
N ASP A 15 -0.90 17.40 30.93
CA ASP A 15 -1.08 17.19 32.37
C ASP A 15 -1.58 15.78 32.72
N ASN A 16 -2.39 15.18 31.84
CA ASN A 16 -3.05 13.90 32.09
C ASN A 16 -3.09 13.01 30.84
N PHE A 17 -3.05 11.70 31.06
CA PHE A 17 -3.33 10.71 30.01
C PHE A 17 -4.79 10.79 29.57
N ARG A 18 -5.04 10.48 28.29
CA ARG A 18 -6.40 10.40 27.72
C ARG A 18 -6.83 8.94 27.64
N LEU A 19 -8.16 8.71 27.67
CA LEU A 19 -8.75 7.39 27.41
C LEU A 19 -8.12 6.31 28.30
N SER A 20 -7.75 5.17 27.73
CA SER A 20 -7.03 4.08 28.39
C SER A 20 -5.51 4.12 28.17
N GLN A 21 -4.93 5.26 27.74
CA GLN A 21 -3.48 5.39 27.49
C GLN A 21 -2.65 4.99 28.71
N GLU A 22 -3.05 5.43 29.91
CA GLU A 22 -2.32 5.10 31.15
C GLU A 22 -2.29 3.59 31.40
N LYS A 23 -3.43 2.90 31.19
CA LYS A 23 -3.53 1.44 31.36
C LYS A 23 -2.67 0.68 30.35
N VAL A 24 -2.60 1.15 29.11
CA VAL A 24 -1.72 0.57 28.07
C VAL A 24 -0.25 0.73 28.48
N ILE A 25 0.14 1.94 28.89
CA ILE A 25 1.51 2.26 29.29
C ILE A 25 1.91 1.46 30.52
N GLU A 26 1.02 1.33 31.51
CA GLU A 26 1.23 0.49 32.69
C GLU A 26 1.43 -0.98 32.33
N ARG A 27 0.62 -1.52 31.41
CA ARG A 27 0.78 -2.90 30.94
C ARG A 27 2.15 -3.14 30.29
N LEU A 28 2.62 -2.20 29.48
CA LEU A 28 3.92 -2.31 28.81
C LEU A 28 5.09 -2.14 29.79
N LEU A 29 5.04 -1.13 30.65
CA LEU A 29 6.15 -0.76 31.53
C LEU A 29 6.23 -1.61 32.80
N VAL A 30 5.10 -1.85 33.45
CA VAL A 30 5.03 -2.50 34.77
C VAL A 30 4.81 -4.00 34.61
N ARG A 31 3.83 -4.40 33.78
CA ARG A 31 3.45 -5.81 33.65
C ARG A 31 4.29 -6.57 32.62
N ASN A 32 5.08 -5.86 31.82
CA ASN A 32 5.91 -6.42 30.74
C ASN A 32 5.10 -7.35 29.81
N ALA A 33 3.92 -6.89 29.38
CA ALA A 33 2.99 -7.69 28.59
C ALA A 33 2.60 -6.99 27.28
N ASN A 34 2.36 -7.79 26.23
CA ASN A 34 1.95 -7.30 24.92
C ASN A 34 0.53 -6.71 24.95
N ALA A 35 0.25 -5.73 24.08
CA ALA A 35 -1.03 -5.02 24.06
C ALA A 35 -1.51 -4.73 22.64
N LEU A 36 -2.84 -4.71 22.47
CA LEU A 36 -3.54 -4.23 21.28
C LEU A 36 -4.34 -2.98 21.64
N VAL A 37 -4.11 -1.90 20.91
CA VAL A 37 -4.79 -0.61 21.06
C VAL A 37 -5.71 -0.36 19.86
N LEU A 38 -7.02 -0.34 20.12
CA LEU A 38 -8.07 -0.04 19.15
C LEU A 38 -8.64 1.35 19.45
N TYR A 39 -7.94 2.39 18.99
CA TYR A 39 -8.33 3.78 19.20
C TYR A 39 -8.66 4.46 17.87
N PRO A 40 -9.72 5.30 17.81
CA PRO A 40 -10.05 6.05 16.60
C PRO A 40 -8.90 6.97 16.16
N THR A 41 -8.94 7.43 14.92
CA THR A 41 -7.98 8.41 14.40
C THR A 41 -8.00 9.68 15.26
N GLY A 42 -6.81 10.19 15.63
CA GLY A 42 -6.69 11.32 16.56
C GLY A 42 -6.79 10.95 18.06
N GLY A 43 -7.09 9.69 18.40
CA GLY A 43 -7.17 9.21 19.80
C GLY A 43 -5.83 9.13 20.56
N GLY A 44 -4.75 9.70 20.03
CA GLY A 44 -3.44 9.73 20.70
C GLY A 44 -2.72 8.38 20.76
N LYS A 45 -2.84 7.53 19.72
CA LYS A 45 -2.16 6.23 19.61
C LYS A 45 -0.64 6.35 19.76
N SER A 46 -0.02 7.39 19.21
CA SER A 46 1.44 7.54 19.23
C SER A 46 2.03 7.61 20.63
N LEU A 47 1.35 8.27 21.57
CA LEU A 47 1.82 8.39 22.95
C LEU A 47 1.94 7.04 23.66
N CYS A 48 1.14 6.05 23.25
CA CYS A 48 1.16 4.70 23.84
C CYS A 48 2.50 3.96 23.61
N TYR A 49 3.27 4.30 22.56
CA TYR A 49 4.61 3.75 22.35
C TYR A 49 5.73 4.77 22.57
N GLN A 50 5.48 6.06 22.33
CA GLN A 50 6.50 7.11 22.51
C GLN A 50 6.91 7.26 23.97
N ILE A 51 5.94 7.25 24.90
CA ILE A 51 6.23 7.40 26.33
C ILE A 51 6.99 6.18 26.87
N PRO A 52 6.53 4.93 26.65
CA PRO A 52 7.31 3.76 27.03
C PRO A 52 8.69 3.71 26.38
N GLY A 53 8.82 4.15 25.12
CA GLY A 53 10.10 4.15 24.43
C GLY A 53 11.15 5.08 25.01
N LEU A 54 10.72 6.14 25.71
CA LEU A 54 11.61 7.03 26.47
C LEU A 54 11.91 6.48 27.86
N CYS A 55 10.99 5.71 28.46
CA CYS A 55 11.17 5.13 29.80
C CYS A 55 12.04 3.86 29.79
N LEU A 56 12.04 3.09 28.70
CA LEU A 56 12.73 1.80 28.61
C LEU A 56 14.18 1.94 28.13
N GLU A 57 15.05 1.08 28.63
CA GLU A 57 16.42 0.96 28.11
C GLU A 57 16.48 0.14 26.82
N GLY A 58 17.12 0.71 25.79
CA GLY A 58 17.21 0.15 24.45
C GLY A 58 16.44 0.97 23.43
N LEU A 59 16.28 0.39 22.24
CA LEU A 59 15.64 0.99 21.08
C LEU A 59 14.16 0.60 21.02
N THR A 60 13.29 1.59 20.80
CA THR A 60 11.92 1.33 20.36
C THR A 60 11.85 1.32 18.84
N LEU A 61 11.49 0.17 18.28
CA LEU A 61 11.31 0.01 16.84
C LEU A 61 9.84 0.19 16.49
N VAL A 62 9.53 1.18 15.66
CA VAL A 62 8.17 1.48 15.19
C VAL A 62 8.06 1.10 13.72
N ILE A 63 7.17 0.15 13.41
CA ILE A 63 6.86 -0.24 12.04
C ILE A 63 5.59 0.48 11.61
N SER A 64 5.66 1.26 10.54
CA SER A 64 4.52 2.02 10.01
C SER A 64 4.49 1.93 8.49
N PRO A 65 3.31 1.82 7.84
CA PRO A 65 3.23 1.52 6.41
C PRO A 65 3.58 2.72 5.51
N LEU A 66 3.73 3.93 6.06
CA LEU A 66 3.90 5.14 5.28
C LEU A 66 5.05 6.01 5.75
N ILE A 67 5.95 6.28 4.80
CA ILE A 67 7.10 7.17 4.96
C ILE A 67 6.66 8.59 5.37
N ALA A 68 5.58 9.12 4.80
CA ALA A 68 5.09 10.46 5.14
C ALA A 68 4.69 10.56 6.63
N LEU A 69 3.95 9.56 7.14
CA LEU A 69 3.55 9.51 8.54
C LEU A 69 4.76 9.36 9.47
N MET A 70 5.73 8.51 9.09
CA MET A 70 6.98 8.35 9.83
C MET A 70 7.71 9.69 9.95
N LYS A 71 7.83 10.44 8.86
CA LYS A 71 8.50 11.75 8.85
C LYS A 71 7.82 12.76 9.77
N ASP A 72 6.49 12.87 9.69
CA ASP A 72 5.74 13.80 10.55
C ASP A 72 5.93 13.47 12.04
N GLN A 73 5.93 12.18 12.41
CA GLN A 73 6.19 11.75 13.79
C GLN A 73 7.64 12.04 14.21
N VAL A 74 8.62 11.75 13.36
CA VAL A 74 10.05 12.01 13.64
C VAL A 74 10.31 13.51 13.80
N ASP A 75 9.81 14.35 12.91
CA ASP A 75 9.98 15.81 12.98
C ASP A 75 9.29 16.38 14.23
N ALA A 76 8.16 15.81 14.64
CA ALA A 76 7.47 16.17 15.88
C ALA A 76 8.25 15.75 17.14
N LEU A 77 8.92 14.60 17.13
CA LEU A 77 9.76 14.11 18.23
C LEU A 77 11.07 14.90 18.33
N LYS A 78 11.74 15.16 17.21
CA LYS A 78 12.97 15.96 17.16
C LYS A 78 12.77 17.38 17.69
N ARG A 79 11.64 18.02 17.35
CA ARG A 79 11.26 19.34 17.90
C ARG A 79 11.11 19.35 19.43
N ARG A 80 10.85 18.19 20.03
CA ARG A 80 10.76 18.01 21.49
C ARG A 80 12.06 17.50 22.12
N GLY A 81 13.16 17.50 21.37
CA GLY A 81 14.46 17.01 21.85
C GLY A 81 14.55 15.48 21.98
N VAL A 82 13.59 14.73 21.44
CA VAL A 82 13.62 13.26 21.50
C VAL A 82 14.53 12.69 20.40
N PRO A 83 15.52 11.82 20.73
CA PRO A 83 16.34 11.13 19.73
C PRO A 83 15.50 10.14 18.91
N ALA A 84 14.94 10.63 17.81
CA ALA A 84 14.11 9.85 16.90
C ALA A 84 14.58 9.99 15.45
N ALA A 85 14.49 8.91 14.69
CA ALA A 85 14.83 8.89 13.27
C ALA A 85 13.89 7.96 12.51
N SER A 86 13.73 8.21 11.21
CA SER A 86 13.21 7.22 10.27
C SER A 86 14.38 6.61 9.50
N LEU A 87 14.19 5.41 8.95
CA LEU A 87 15.12 4.82 8.00
C LEU A 87 14.35 4.34 6.77
N ASP A 88 14.13 5.25 5.82
CA ASP A 88 13.34 5.05 4.61
C ASP A 88 14.14 5.37 3.33
N SER A 89 13.49 5.28 2.16
CA SER A 89 14.14 5.48 0.86
C SER A 89 14.33 6.95 0.47
N SER A 90 13.77 7.90 1.23
CA SER A 90 13.89 9.34 0.94
C SER A 90 15.15 9.97 1.52
N LEU A 91 15.80 9.31 2.48
CA LEU A 91 16.99 9.83 3.13
C LEU A 91 18.19 9.85 2.20
N GLY A 92 18.96 10.93 2.30
CA GLY A 92 20.27 11.01 1.68
C GLY A 92 21.24 10.00 2.31
N LEU A 93 22.36 9.77 1.61
CA LEU A 93 23.40 8.85 2.08
C LEU A 93 23.98 9.28 3.44
N GLN A 94 24.27 10.57 3.61
CA GLN A 94 24.83 11.11 4.87
C GLN A 94 23.86 10.93 6.05
N GLU A 95 22.57 11.22 5.84
CA GLU A 95 21.53 11.07 6.86
C GLU A 95 21.36 9.60 7.23
N THR A 96 21.36 8.69 6.25
CA THR A 96 21.28 7.25 6.49
C THR A 96 22.44 6.77 7.36
N CYS A 97 23.66 7.24 7.08
CA CYS A 97 24.84 6.88 7.88
C CYS A 97 24.72 7.39 9.32
N ALA A 98 24.36 8.66 9.50
CA ALA A 98 24.18 9.24 10.83
C ALA A 98 23.16 8.44 11.66
N VAL A 99 22.03 8.04 11.06
CA VAL A 99 21.03 7.20 11.73
C VAL A 99 21.61 5.83 12.10
N LYS A 100 22.37 5.18 11.21
CA LYS A 100 23.01 3.89 11.51
C LYS A 100 24.03 4.01 12.65
N ASP A 101 24.78 5.11 12.72
CA ASP A 101 25.76 5.34 13.78
C ASP A 101 25.05 5.58 15.13
N SER A 102 23.97 6.38 15.16
CA SER A 102 23.15 6.59 16.36
C SER A 102 22.41 5.33 16.87
N ILE A 103 22.15 4.37 15.98
CA ILE A 103 21.63 3.05 16.36
C ILE A 103 22.73 2.25 17.09
N ARG A 104 23.97 2.30 16.59
CA ARG A 104 25.09 1.50 17.10
C ARG A 104 25.61 1.99 18.44
N ASP A 105 25.69 3.31 18.62
CA ASP A 105 26.15 3.92 19.86
C ASP A 105 25.07 3.94 20.96
N GLY A 106 23.83 3.56 20.63
CA GLY A 106 22.70 3.53 21.55
C GLY A 106 22.09 4.90 21.87
N SER A 107 22.49 5.97 21.18
CA SER A 107 21.94 7.31 21.37
C SER A 107 20.53 7.48 20.81
N LEU A 108 20.12 6.64 19.85
CA LEU A 108 18.78 6.66 19.28
C LEU A 108 17.76 5.94 20.17
N LYS A 109 16.65 6.62 20.51
CA LYS A 109 15.57 6.06 21.34
C LYS A 109 14.43 5.46 20.53
N ILE A 110 14.06 6.09 19.42
CA ILE A 110 12.92 5.67 18.59
C ILE A 110 13.35 5.60 17.12
N LEU A 111 13.19 4.45 16.50
CA LEU A 111 13.44 4.24 15.08
C LEU A 111 12.15 3.87 14.34
N TYR A 112 11.79 4.65 13.34
CA TYR A 112 10.68 4.35 12.44
C TYR A 112 11.17 3.65 11.17
N ILE A 113 10.53 2.55 10.79
CA ILE A 113 10.79 1.84 9.54
C ILE A 113 9.49 1.45 8.82
N ALA A 114 9.58 1.30 7.50
CA ALA A 114 8.55 0.63 6.71
C ALA A 114 8.70 -0.90 6.86
N PRO A 115 7.62 -1.69 6.77
CA PRO A 115 7.68 -3.15 6.93
C PRO A 115 8.61 -3.82 5.89
N GLU A 116 8.72 -3.26 4.69
CA GLU A 116 9.61 -3.73 3.63
C GLU A 116 11.09 -3.66 4.03
N ARG A 117 11.45 -2.82 5.02
CA ARG A 117 12.84 -2.71 5.50
C ARG A 117 13.30 -3.99 6.20
N LEU A 118 12.38 -4.81 6.73
CA LEU A 118 12.69 -6.14 7.25
C LEU A 118 13.18 -7.12 6.16
N ASN A 119 13.03 -6.78 4.88
CA ASN A 119 13.60 -7.55 3.77
C ASN A 119 15.08 -7.20 3.50
N ASN A 120 15.64 -6.20 4.18
CA ASN A 120 17.00 -5.76 3.95
C ASN A 120 17.98 -6.54 4.86
N GLU A 121 18.83 -7.35 4.24
CA GLU A 121 19.82 -8.20 4.92
C GLU A 121 20.75 -7.41 5.85
N SER A 122 21.30 -6.27 5.39
CA SER A 122 22.23 -5.49 6.23
C SER A 122 21.52 -4.81 7.39
N PHE A 123 20.24 -4.48 7.25
CA PHE A 123 19.42 -3.96 8.36
C PHE A 123 19.15 -5.03 9.41
N VAL A 124 18.68 -6.22 8.99
CA VAL A 124 18.37 -7.33 9.91
C VAL A 124 19.62 -7.77 10.66
N GLU A 125 20.77 -7.85 9.98
CA GLU A 125 22.05 -8.20 10.63
C GLU A 125 22.47 -7.15 11.67
N MET A 126 22.33 -5.86 11.36
CA MET A 126 22.60 -4.79 12.32
C MET A 126 21.74 -4.89 13.57
N MET A 127 20.44 -5.18 13.41
CA MET A 127 19.51 -5.29 14.54
C MET A 127 19.89 -6.44 15.50
N ARG A 128 20.67 -7.44 15.08
CA ARG A 128 21.08 -8.56 15.97
C ARG A 128 21.94 -8.10 17.14
N TYR A 129 22.62 -6.96 16.98
CA TYR A 129 23.49 -6.37 17.99
C TYR A 129 22.80 -5.26 18.79
N VAL A 130 21.50 -5.01 18.56
CA VAL A 130 20.74 -3.91 19.18
C VAL A 130 19.67 -4.48 20.11
N LYS A 131 19.60 -3.98 21.35
CA LYS A 131 18.53 -4.33 22.30
C LYS A 131 17.24 -3.60 21.93
N ILE A 132 16.27 -4.33 21.38
CA ILE A 132 14.92 -3.81 21.09
C ILE A 132 14.05 -3.93 22.35
N SER A 133 13.72 -2.79 22.95
CA SER A 133 12.97 -2.73 24.21
C SER A 133 11.45 -2.80 24.03
N LEU A 134 10.98 -2.30 22.88
CA LEU A 134 9.58 -2.26 22.48
C LEU A 134 9.49 -2.30 20.94
N LEU A 135 8.66 -3.20 20.43
CA LEU A 135 8.23 -3.21 19.03
C LEU A 135 6.81 -2.65 18.93
N ALA A 136 6.67 -1.48 18.32
CA ALA A 136 5.38 -0.87 18.05
C ALA A 136 5.00 -1.11 16.58
N ILE A 137 3.79 -1.61 16.36
CA ILE A 137 3.26 -1.95 15.03
C ILE A 137 2.07 -1.05 14.78
N ASP A 138 2.30 0.01 14.00
CA ASP A 138 1.26 0.92 13.57
C ASP A 138 0.46 0.32 12.40
N GLU A 139 -0.82 0.65 12.32
CA GLU A 139 -1.78 0.02 11.41
C GLU A 139 -1.73 -1.52 11.40
N SER A 140 -1.72 -2.11 12.60
CA SER A 140 -1.61 -3.56 12.78
C SER A 140 -2.73 -4.38 12.12
N HIS A 141 -3.84 -3.75 11.69
CA HIS A 141 -4.89 -4.40 10.89
C HIS A 141 -4.37 -4.96 9.55
N CYS A 142 -3.24 -4.45 9.05
CA CYS A 142 -2.58 -4.94 7.83
C CYS A 142 -2.09 -6.40 7.93
N ILE A 143 -2.05 -7.01 9.13
CA ILE A 143 -1.62 -8.40 9.29
C ILE A 143 -2.70 -9.43 8.95
N SER A 144 -3.98 -9.08 9.12
CA SER A 144 -5.07 -10.03 8.88
C SER A 144 -5.27 -10.17 7.39
N GLN A 145 -5.22 -11.43 6.89
CA GLN A 145 -5.50 -11.76 5.49
C GLN A 145 -6.92 -11.37 5.08
N TRP A 146 -7.82 -11.32 6.05
CA TRP A 146 -9.22 -10.92 5.92
C TRP A 146 -9.40 -9.40 6.13
N GLY A 147 -8.32 -8.63 6.29
CA GLY A 147 -8.39 -7.18 6.40
C GLY A 147 -8.52 -6.48 5.05
N ALA A 148 -9.19 -5.33 5.01
CA ALA A 148 -9.32 -4.49 3.81
C ALA A 148 -8.01 -3.85 3.32
N SER A 149 -6.92 -4.03 4.06
CA SER A 149 -5.60 -3.45 3.75
C SER A 149 -4.47 -4.43 4.07
N PHE A 150 -4.72 -5.72 3.86
CA PHE A 150 -3.74 -6.77 4.09
C PHE A 150 -2.42 -6.49 3.34
N ARG A 151 -1.30 -6.68 4.04
CA ARG A 151 0.05 -6.58 3.46
C ARG A 151 0.88 -7.79 3.88
N PRO A 152 1.33 -8.64 2.95
CA PRO A 152 2.12 -9.84 3.26
C PRO A 152 3.36 -9.56 4.12
N GLU A 153 3.97 -8.39 3.97
CA GLU A 153 5.16 -7.94 4.69
C GLU A 153 4.91 -7.81 6.20
N TYR A 154 3.66 -7.55 6.63
CA TYR A 154 3.32 -7.49 8.06
C TYR A 154 3.42 -8.85 8.75
N LEU A 155 3.25 -9.95 8.01
CA LEU A 155 3.42 -11.30 8.55
C LEU A 155 4.85 -11.57 8.99
N LYS A 156 5.82 -10.90 8.35
CA LYS A 156 7.24 -11.01 8.73
C LYS A 156 7.53 -10.34 10.06
N ILE A 157 6.70 -9.41 10.50
CA ILE A 157 6.89 -8.69 11.77
C ILE A 157 6.74 -9.66 12.95
N ALA A 158 5.73 -10.54 12.94
CA ALA A 158 5.57 -11.55 13.98
C ALA A 158 6.81 -12.46 14.09
N ARG A 159 7.37 -12.87 12.95
CA ARG A 159 8.60 -13.67 12.91
C ARG A 159 9.81 -12.92 13.43
N PHE A 160 9.97 -11.67 12.98
CA PHE A 160 11.03 -10.80 13.48
C PHE A 160 10.94 -10.64 15.01
N ALA A 161 9.73 -10.46 15.55
CA ALA A 161 9.54 -10.36 16.99
C ALA A 161 9.96 -11.65 17.73
N GLU A 162 9.67 -12.82 17.18
CA GLU A 162 10.08 -14.11 17.74
C GLU A 162 11.60 -14.37 17.61
N GLU A 163 12.18 -14.15 16.43
CA GLU A 163 13.61 -14.38 16.15
C GLU A 163 14.53 -13.47 16.99
N PHE A 164 14.07 -12.25 17.28
CA PHE A 164 14.80 -11.27 18.09
C PHE A 164 14.38 -11.30 19.57
N ALA A 165 13.52 -12.25 19.96
CA ALA A 165 13.00 -12.42 21.32
C ALA A 165 12.54 -11.09 21.95
N VAL A 166 11.79 -10.30 21.17
CA VAL A 166 11.35 -8.97 21.59
C VAL A 166 10.42 -9.09 22.80
N GLN A 167 10.77 -8.39 23.88
CA GLN A 167 10.07 -8.51 25.17
C GLN A 167 8.67 -7.91 25.20
N ARG A 168 8.44 -6.84 24.42
CA ARG A 168 7.20 -6.07 24.44
C ARG A 168 6.76 -5.74 23.02
N ILE A 169 5.52 -6.09 22.71
CA ILE A 169 4.88 -5.82 21.43
C ILE A 169 3.62 -5.00 21.67
N LEU A 170 3.51 -3.88 20.96
CA LEU A 170 2.35 -3.01 20.98
C LEU A 170 1.77 -2.91 19.57
N CYS A 171 0.58 -3.45 19.36
CA CYS A 171 -0.16 -3.35 18.12
C CYS A 171 -1.14 -2.17 18.20
N LEU A 172 -1.14 -1.29 17.21
CA LEU A 172 -2.01 -0.10 17.19
C LEU A 172 -2.81 -0.06 15.90
N THR A 173 -4.12 0.15 16.01
CA THR A 173 -4.95 0.44 14.83
C THR A 173 -6.24 1.18 15.19
N ALA A 174 -6.87 1.81 14.19
CA ALA A 174 -8.14 2.49 14.32
C ALA A 174 -9.35 1.68 13.81
N THR A 175 -9.12 0.73 12.90
CA THR A 175 -10.17 0.16 12.05
C THR A 175 -10.12 -1.37 12.03
N ALA A 176 -10.03 -1.99 13.20
CA ALA A 176 -10.13 -3.45 13.32
C ALA A 176 -11.52 -3.88 13.77
N THR A 177 -12.14 -4.76 12.99
CA THR A 177 -13.32 -5.52 13.40
C THR A 177 -12.94 -6.55 14.47
N PRO A 178 -13.92 -7.14 15.21
CA PRO A 178 -13.62 -8.18 16.20
C PRO A 178 -12.80 -9.36 15.66
N GLY A 179 -13.06 -9.81 14.43
CA GLY A 179 -12.28 -10.86 13.77
C GLY A 179 -10.82 -10.45 13.54
N ILE A 180 -10.59 -9.26 12.96
CA ILE A 180 -9.25 -8.72 12.75
C ILE A 180 -8.49 -8.55 14.07
N ALA A 181 -9.18 -8.12 15.14
CA ALA A 181 -8.57 -7.98 16.46
C ALA A 181 -8.09 -9.33 17.02
N SER A 182 -8.87 -10.40 16.82
CA SER A 182 -8.49 -11.75 17.25
C SER A 182 -7.30 -12.30 16.47
N ASP A 183 -7.25 -12.05 15.15
CA ASP A 183 -6.09 -12.42 14.31
C ASP A 183 -4.79 -11.74 14.78
N ILE A 184 -4.87 -10.45 15.13
CA ILE A 184 -3.73 -9.71 15.68
C ILE A 184 -3.31 -10.30 17.03
N CYS A 185 -4.27 -10.60 17.90
CA CYS A 185 -3.99 -11.15 19.23
C CYS A 185 -3.30 -12.51 19.14
N THR A 186 -3.78 -13.39 18.26
CA THR A 186 -3.17 -14.69 17.98
C THR A 186 -1.75 -14.55 17.44
N SER A 187 -1.55 -13.66 16.46
CA SER A 187 -0.25 -13.46 15.81
C SER A 187 0.85 -12.94 16.75
N PHE A 188 0.49 -12.10 17.72
CA PHE A 188 1.44 -11.46 18.64
C PHE A 188 1.32 -11.92 20.09
N LYS A 189 0.59 -13.02 20.34
CA LYS A 189 0.41 -13.63 21.67
C LYS A 189 -0.10 -12.61 22.70
N ILE A 190 -1.13 -11.85 22.32
CA ILE A 190 -1.81 -10.88 23.18
C ILE A 190 -3.01 -11.56 23.82
N ASP A 191 -3.14 -11.45 25.15
CA ASP A 191 -4.34 -11.90 25.87
C ASP A 191 -5.56 -11.07 25.43
N GLU A 192 -6.58 -11.70 24.86
CA GLU A 192 -7.77 -11.00 24.37
C GLU A 192 -8.60 -10.35 25.48
N ASN A 193 -8.59 -10.91 26.68
CA ASN A 193 -9.43 -10.45 27.80
C ASN A 193 -8.83 -9.22 28.50
N ASP A 194 -7.50 -9.16 28.58
CA ASP A 194 -6.80 -8.16 29.41
C ASP A 194 -5.74 -7.35 28.62
N GLY A 195 -5.43 -7.76 27.39
CA GLY A 195 -4.47 -7.09 26.50
C GLY A 195 -5.08 -6.20 25.43
N VAL A 196 -6.41 -6.14 25.31
CA VAL A 196 -7.10 -5.37 24.27
C VAL A 196 -7.75 -4.12 24.86
N PHE A 197 -7.28 -2.95 24.44
CA PHE A 197 -7.78 -1.65 24.88
C PHE A 197 -8.58 -0.99 23.78
N ARG A 198 -9.89 -0.90 23.97
CA ARG A 198 -10.83 -0.33 22.99
C ARG A 198 -11.32 1.04 23.45
N THR A 199 -11.38 1.98 22.52
CA THR A 199 -12.11 3.24 22.68
C THR A 199 -13.26 3.26 21.69
N PRO A 200 -14.46 3.74 22.08
CA PRO A 200 -15.59 3.85 21.18
C PRO A 200 -15.29 4.59 19.88
N VAL A 201 -15.84 4.07 18.78
CA VAL A 201 -15.75 4.71 17.45
C VAL A 201 -16.70 5.91 17.37
N TYR A 202 -17.76 5.91 18.16
CA TYR A 202 -18.76 6.97 18.16
C TYR A 202 -18.19 8.31 18.59
N ARG A 203 -18.51 9.34 17.78
CA ARG A 203 -18.18 10.74 18.05
C ARG A 203 -19.45 11.56 17.91
N SER A 204 -19.92 12.14 19.01
CA SER A 204 -21.18 12.90 19.06
C SER A 204 -21.17 14.18 18.22
N ASN A 205 -19.99 14.69 17.88
CA ASN A 205 -19.83 15.88 17.06
C ASN A 205 -19.83 15.60 15.55
N LEU A 206 -19.86 14.33 15.11
CA LEU A 206 -19.90 13.97 13.70
C LEU A 206 -21.32 13.70 13.20
N ILE A 207 -21.74 14.45 12.18
CA ILE A 207 -23.06 14.36 11.58
C ILE A 207 -22.97 13.60 10.26
N PHE A 208 -23.58 12.41 10.17
CA PHE A 208 -23.60 11.61 8.95
C PHE A 208 -24.84 11.89 8.10
N LEU A 209 -24.62 12.37 6.87
CA LEU A 209 -25.68 12.64 5.90
C LEU A 209 -25.47 11.86 4.60
N VAL A 210 -26.49 11.11 4.17
CA VAL A 210 -26.46 10.33 2.92
C VAL A 210 -27.35 11.02 1.87
N ARG A 211 -26.86 11.09 0.63
CA ARG A 211 -27.58 11.66 -0.51
C ARG A 211 -27.46 10.72 -1.71
N THR A 212 -28.51 10.62 -2.52
CA THR A 212 -28.45 9.93 -3.81
C THR A 212 -28.23 10.93 -4.94
N ALA A 213 -27.67 10.49 -6.06
CA ALA A 213 -27.57 11.26 -7.30
C ALA A 213 -27.56 10.31 -8.50
N SER A 214 -28.21 10.70 -9.59
CA SER A 214 -28.28 9.92 -10.82
C SER A 214 -27.01 9.99 -11.67
N ASN A 215 -26.24 11.07 -11.55
CA ASN A 215 -25.02 11.29 -12.31
C ASN A 215 -24.10 12.34 -11.64
N PHE A 216 -22.90 12.51 -12.20
CA PHE A 216 -21.89 13.45 -11.71
C PHE A 216 -22.40 14.90 -11.59
N TYR A 217 -23.12 15.42 -12.59
CA TYR A 217 -23.60 16.81 -12.57
C TYR A 217 -24.59 17.05 -11.43
N GLU A 218 -25.49 16.10 -11.17
CA GLU A 218 -26.41 16.19 -10.04
C GLU A 218 -25.68 16.20 -8.70
N LYS A 219 -24.57 15.45 -8.57
CA LYS A 219 -23.72 15.53 -7.37
C LYS A 219 -23.14 16.93 -7.19
N ILE A 220 -22.60 17.53 -8.26
CA ILE A 220 -22.05 18.89 -8.22
C ILE A 220 -23.12 19.91 -7.80
N LEU A 221 -24.32 19.83 -8.38
CA LEU A 221 -25.45 20.69 -8.03
C LEU A 221 -25.84 20.56 -6.54
N LYS A 222 -25.80 19.35 -5.99
CA LYS A 222 -26.12 19.06 -4.58
C LYS A 222 -25.03 19.53 -3.61
N ILE A 223 -23.74 19.46 -3.97
CA ILE A 223 -22.65 19.93 -3.11
C ILE A 223 -22.43 21.44 -3.18
N LYS A 224 -22.78 22.10 -4.29
CA LYS A 224 -22.62 23.55 -4.48
C LYS A 224 -23.14 24.38 -3.29
N PRO A 225 -24.41 24.27 -2.85
CA PRO A 225 -24.91 25.08 -1.74
C PRO A 225 -24.24 24.74 -0.40
N ILE A 226 -23.77 23.50 -0.21
CA ILE A 226 -23.02 23.09 0.97
C ILE A 226 -21.67 23.80 1.00
N LEU A 227 -20.95 23.78 -0.13
CA LEU A 227 -19.64 24.40 -0.24
C LEU A 227 -19.72 25.93 -0.19
N GLN A 228 -20.73 26.57 -0.78
CA GLN A 228 -20.88 28.03 -0.74
C GLN A 228 -21.17 28.57 0.67
N ASN A 229 -21.97 27.84 1.46
CA ASN A 229 -22.35 28.25 2.81
C ASN A 229 -21.45 27.66 3.91
N ARG A 230 -20.37 26.98 3.52
CA ARG A 230 -19.45 26.34 4.46
C ARG A 230 -18.79 27.38 5.36
N LYS A 231 -18.50 26.97 6.58
CA LYS A 231 -17.55 27.64 7.45
C LYS A 231 -16.49 26.61 7.76
N GLY A 232 -15.25 26.86 7.37
CA GLY A 232 -14.13 25.98 7.63
C GLY A 232 -13.68 25.11 6.45
N PRO A 233 -12.62 24.32 6.65
CA PRO A 233 -11.97 23.51 5.63
C PRO A 233 -12.76 22.24 5.29
N VAL A 234 -12.62 21.80 4.04
CA VAL A 234 -13.37 20.66 3.47
C VAL A 234 -12.46 19.71 2.72
N ILE A 235 -12.69 18.42 2.92
CA ILE A 235 -12.13 17.35 2.08
C ILE A 235 -13.25 16.78 1.23
N VAL A 236 -13.04 16.70 -0.09
CA VAL A 236 -13.94 16.02 -1.02
C VAL A 236 -13.24 14.78 -1.55
N TYR A 237 -13.68 13.59 -1.15
CA TYR A 237 -13.14 12.32 -1.60
C TYR A 237 -13.74 11.87 -2.94
N VAL A 238 -12.84 11.45 -3.83
CA VAL A 238 -13.13 10.86 -5.15
C VAL A 238 -12.32 9.58 -5.35
N THR A 239 -12.70 8.73 -6.29
CA THR A 239 -12.03 7.44 -6.51
C THR A 239 -10.78 7.58 -7.39
N THR A 240 -10.86 8.35 -8.47
CA THR A 240 -9.78 8.44 -9.49
C THR A 240 -9.20 9.85 -9.67
N ARG A 241 -8.01 9.94 -10.26
CA ARG A 241 -7.35 11.23 -10.57
C ARG A 241 -8.19 12.07 -11.54
N LYS A 242 -8.74 11.43 -12.57
CA LYS A 242 -9.63 12.02 -13.58
C LYS A 242 -10.88 12.62 -12.93
N GLN A 243 -11.46 11.94 -11.94
CA GLN A 243 -12.60 12.46 -11.18
C GLN A 243 -12.22 13.68 -10.32
N ALA A 244 -11.01 13.72 -9.76
CA ALA A 244 -10.54 14.86 -8.99
C ALA A 244 -10.42 16.12 -9.87
N GLU A 245 -9.81 15.98 -11.04
CA GLU A 245 -9.69 17.05 -12.05
C GLU A 245 -11.08 17.48 -12.55
N GLN A 246 -11.96 16.53 -12.86
CA GLN A 246 -13.32 16.81 -13.32
C GLN A 246 -14.13 17.58 -12.27
N ALA A 247 -14.06 17.17 -11.00
CA ALA A 247 -14.74 17.85 -9.90
C ALA A 247 -14.18 19.26 -9.66
N ALA A 248 -12.87 19.45 -9.72
CA ALA A 248 -12.25 20.77 -9.54
C ALA A 248 -12.67 21.73 -10.67
N ASN A 249 -12.69 21.25 -11.92
CA ASN A 249 -13.14 22.05 -13.06
C ASN A 249 -14.62 22.42 -12.95
N ALA A 250 -15.48 21.47 -12.55
CA ALA A 250 -16.91 21.72 -12.38
C ALA A 250 -17.19 22.73 -11.25
N LEU A 251 -16.50 22.62 -10.12
CA LEU A 251 -16.61 23.60 -9.03
C LEU A 251 -16.01 24.97 -9.40
N GLY A 252 -14.91 24.99 -10.16
CA GLY A 252 -14.31 26.22 -10.67
C GLY A 252 -15.26 27.01 -11.58
N ALA A 253 -16.02 26.33 -12.44
CA ALA A 253 -17.07 26.94 -13.26
C ALA A 253 -18.18 27.59 -12.41
N GLU A 254 -18.42 27.06 -11.20
CA GLU A 254 -19.36 27.58 -10.21
C GLU A 254 -18.72 28.60 -9.25
N GLN A 255 -17.51 29.09 -9.55
CA GLN A 255 -16.74 30.05 -8.74
C GLN A 255 -16.38 29.53 -7.33
N ILE A 256 -16.23 28.21 -7.18
CA ILE A 256 -15.81 27.56 -5.93
C ILE A 256 -14.40 27.02 -6.13
N PRO A 257 -13.34 27.77 -5.75
CA PRO A 257 -11.97 27.31 -5.91
C PRO A 257 -11.68 26.11 -5.00
N ALA A 258 -11.10 25.06 -5.58
CA ALA A 258 -10.68 23.86 -4.88
C ALA A 258 -9.31 23.40 -5.38
N GLU A 259 -8.47 22.96 -4.46
CA GLU A 259 -7.18 22.35 -4.77
C GLU A 259 -7.35 20.85 -4.99
N ILE A 260 -6.50 20.24 -5.82
CA ILE A 260 -6.52 18.79 -6.08
C ILE A 260 -5.40 18.13 -5.30
N TYR A 261 -5.64 16.93 -4.77
CA TYR A 261 -4.59 16.08 -4.21
C TYR A 261 -4.73 14.63 -4.64
N HIS A 262 -3.71 14.10 -5.33
CA HIS A 262 -3.62 12.67 -5.62
C HIS A 262 -2.17 12.23 -5.80
N ALA A 263 -1.91 10.92 -5.70
CA ALA A 263 -0.57 10.34 -5.81
C ALA A 263 0.16 10.60 -7.15
N GLY A 264 -0.55 11.05 -8.18
CA GLY A 264 0.04 11.44 -9.47
C GLY A 264 0.64 12.86 -9.51
N LEU A 265 0.43 13.69 -8.48
CA LEU A 265 1.02 15.03 -8.42
C LEU A 265 2.50 14.94 -8.03
N ASP A 266 3.28 15.89 -8.53
CA ASP A 266 4.68 16.04 -8.13
C ASP A 266 4.80 16.16 -6.60
N PRO A 267 5.84 15.59 -5.97
CA PRO A 267 6.02 15.65 -4.52
C PRO A 267 5.97 17.06 -3.93
N GLU A 268 6.56 18.05 -4.61
CA GLU A 268 6.54 19.46 -4.19
C GLU A 268 5.13 20.06 -4.23
N GLU A 269 4.34 19.70 -5.24
CA GLU A 269 2.98 20.19 -5.38
C GLU A 269 2.06 19.56 -4.32
N ARG A 270 2.23 18.26 -4.03
CA ARG A 270 1.54 17.59 -2.90
C ARG A 270 1.83 18.29 -1.59
N LYS A 271 3.11 18.65 -1.35
CA LYS A 271 3.53 19.38 -0.16
C LYS A 271 2.91 20.79 -0.10
N ARG A 272 2.88 21.52 -1.22
CA ARG A 272 2.22 22.83 -1.32
C ARG A 272 0.74 22.75 -0.92
N VAL A 273 -0.01 21.84 -1.55
CA VAL A 273 -1.46 21.67 -1.28
C VAL A 273 -1.70 21.23 0.16
N GLN A 274 -0.88 20.31 0.69
CA GLN A 274 -0.98 19.89 2.10
C GLN A 274 -0.74 21.06 3.05
N ASN A 275 0.31 21.86 2.84
CA ASN A 275 0.59 23.02 3.69
C ASN A 275 -0.55 24.05 3.63
N LEU A 276 -1.05 24.36 2.43
CA LEU A 276 -2.21 25.23 2.25
C LEU A 276 -3.45 24.70 2.96
N PHE A 277 -3.64 23.38 2.98
CA PHE A 277 -4.74 22.76 3.71
C PHE A 277 -4.58 22.92 5.22
N MET A 278 -3.36 22.71 5.74
CA MET A 278 -3.06 22.83 7.16
C MET A 278 -3.24 24.28 7.65
N GLU A 279 -2.77 25.27 6.88
CA GLU A 279 -2.80 26.69 7.23
C GLU A 279 -4.14 27.37 6.89
N GLY A 280 -4.86 26.87 5.88
CA GLY A 280 -6.07 27.50 5.36
C GLY A 280 -7.28 27.35 6.28
N GLU A 281 -8.05 28.44 6.42
CA GLU A 281 -9.29 28.46 7.21
C GLU A 281 -10.54 28.05 6.40
N ASN A 282 -10.57 28.31 5.09
CA ASN A 282 -11.75 28.00 4.24
C ASN A 282 -11.35 27.27 2.95
N ILE A 283 -10.33 26.43 3.01
CA ILE A 283 -9.80 25.71 1.86
C ILE A 283 -10.60 24.43 1.55
N ILE A 284 -10.80 24.14 0.27
CA ILE A 284 -11.37 22.88 -0.22
C ILE A 284 -10.27 22.09 -0.89
N VAL A 285 -10.10 20.83 -0.50
CA VAL A 285 -9.22 19.88 -1.19
C VAL A 285 -10.06 18.74 -1.74
N ILE A 286 -10.04 18.55 -3.05
CA ILE A 286 -10.59 17.38 -3.72
C ILE A 286 -9.48 16.35 -3.84
N ALA A 287 -9.69 15.15 -3.32
CA ALA A 287 -8.63 14.17 -3.25
C ALA A 287 -9.08 12.73 -3.42
N THR A 288 -8.14 11.91 -3.88
CA THR A 288 -8.25 10.47 -3.71
C THR A 288 -7.87 10.08 -2.27
N ILE A 289 -8.01 8.80 -1.92
CA ILE A 289 -7.61 8.21 -0.62
C ILE A 289 -6.14 8.54 -0.25
N ALA A 290 -5.31 8.90 -1.24
CA ALA A 290 -3.95 9.39 -1.01
C ALA A 290 -3.88 10.61 -0.06
N PHE A 291 -4.92 11.46 -0.01
CA PHE A 291 -5.00 12.56 0.94
C PHE A 291 -5.71 12.11 2.22
N GLY A 292 -4.93 11.52 3.12
CA GLY A 292 -5.52 11.02 4.34
C GLY A 292 -4.48 10.79 5.41
N MET A 293 -3.76 9.69 5.32
CA MET A 293 -2.81 9.29 6.36
C MET A 293 -1.79 10.41 6.62
N GLY A 294 -1.68 10.87 7.87
CA GLY A 294 -0.85 12.02 8.28
C GLY A 294 -1.58 13.37 8.38
N ILE A 295 -2.79 13.52 7.84
CA ILE A 295 -3.58 14.76 8.02
C ILE A 295 -4.12 14.82 9.46
N ASP A 296 -3.57 15.76 10.23
CA ASP A 296 -3.94 16.08 11.61
C ASP A 296 -4.33 17.55 11.77
N LYS A 297 -5.38 17.95 11.05
CA LYS A 297 -6.00 19.27 11.18
C LYS A 297 -7.23 19.16 12.06
N GLU A 298 -7.26 19.94 13.14
CA GLU A 298 -8.30 19.80 14.16
C GLU A 298 -9.68 20.28 13.70
N ASN A 299 -9.71 21.29 12.84
CA ASN A 299 -10.89 22.07 12.51
C ASN A 299 -11.53 21.74 11.15
N ILE A 300 -11.40 20.51 10.64
CA ILE A 300 -12.07 20.09 9.40
C ILE A 300 -13.59 20.04 9.63
N ARG A 301 -14.36 20.81 8.84
CA ARG A 301 -15.80 21.01 9.04
C ARG A 301 -16.68 20.14 8.15
N HIS A 302 -16.19 19.81 6.96
CA HIS A 302 -16.88 18.87 6.09
C HIS A 302 -15.94 17.83 5.50
N VAL A 303 -16.41 16.58 5.46
CA VAL A 303 -15.83 15.49 4.66
C VAL A 303 -16.93 15.02 3.71
N ILE A 304 -16.67 15.09 2.41
CA ILE A 304 -17.67 14.79 1.37
C ILE A 304 -17.15 13.65 0.50
N HIS A 305 -17.77 12.49 0.62
CA HIS A 305 -17.58 11.37 -0.32
C HIS A 305 -18.44 11.61 -1.55
N LEU A 306 -17.86 12.25 -2.56
CA LEU A 306 -18.52 12.44 -3.88
C LEU A 306 -18.66 11.11 -4.62
N TYR A 307 -17.78 10.17 -4.29
CA TYR A 307 -17.84 8.77 -4.67
C TYR A 307 -17.75 7.92 -3.40
N MET A 308 -18.46 6.80 -3.39
CA MET A 308 -18.51 5.90 -2.24
C MET A 308 -17.11 5.30 -1.95
N PRO A 309 -16.68 5.23 -0.68
CA PRO A 309 -15.47 4.49 -0.33
C PRO A 309 -15.68 2.99 -0.55
N LYS A 310 -14.59 2.25 -0.74
CA LYS A 310 -14.65 0.81 -1.01
C LYS A 310 -15.16 -0.03 0.17
N THR A 311 -14.93 0.45 1.40
CA THR A 311 -15.22 -0.28 2.63
C THR A 311 -15.67 0.67 3.74
N LEU A 312 -16.32 0.13 4.78
CA LEU A 312 -16.70 0.90 5.96
C LEU A 312 -15.50 1.30 6.82
N GLU A 313 -14.40 0.54 6.76
CA GLU A 313 -13.11 0.88 7.34
C GLU A 313 -12.56 2.16 6.72
N ASN A 314 -12.53 2.24 5.38
CA ASN A 314 -12.12 3.46 4.68
C ASN A 314 -13.03 4.63 5.06
N PHE A 315 -14.35 4.43 5.00
CA PHE A 315 -15.33 5.46 5.39
C PHE A 315 -15.06 6.00 6.80
N SER A 316 -14.95 5.11 7.80
CA SER A 316 -14.69 5.45 9.20
C SER A 316 -13.39 6.23 9.38
N GLN A 317 -12.31 5.78 8.74
CA GLN A 317 -11.01 6.45 8.83
C GLN A 317 -11.05 7.85 8.21
N GLU A 318 -11.74 8.01 7.09
CA GLU A 318 -11.87 9.24 6.32
C GLU A 318 -12.75 10.27 7.03
N VAL A 319 -13.93 9.89 7.52
CA VAL A 319 -14.80 10.77 8.31
C VAL A 319 -14.23 11.10 9.69
N GLY A 320 -13.42 10.19 10.27
CA GLY A 320 -12.71 10.42 11.54
C GLY A 320 -11.70 11.57 11.52
N ARG A 321 -11.42 12.14 10.34
CA ARG A 321 -10.61 13.37 10.17
C ARG A 321 -11.36 14.62 10.56
N ALA A 322 -12.68 14.62 10.42
CA ALA A 322 -13.52 15.77 10.72
C ALA A 322 -13.58 16.05 12.23
N GLY A 323 -13.78 17.32 12.61
CA GLY A 323 -14.22 17.67 13.95
C GLY A 323 -13.28 17.30 15.10
N ARG A 324 -11.96 17.16 14.90
CA ARG A 324 -11.04 16.70 15.97
C ARG A 324 -10.93 17.67 17.14
N ASP A 325 -11.25 18.93 16.92
CA ASP A 325 -11.50 19.96 17.96
C ASP A 325 -12.74 19.70 18.83
N GLY A 326 -13.54 18.68 18.52
CA GLY A 326 -14.78 18.34 19.22
C GLY A 326 -15.99 19.17 18.78
N LEU A 327 -15.81 20.13 17.87
CA LEU A 327 -16.90 20.93 17.32
C LEU A 327 -17.68 20.17 16.24
N PRO A 328 -18.94 20.55 15.97
CA PRO A 328 -19.75 19.91 14.94
C PRO A 328 -19.06 19.87 13.58
N ALA A 329 -19.11 18.72 12.93
CA ALA A 329 -18.62 18.54 11.56
C ALA A 329 -19.54 17.57 10.80
N THR A 330 -19.78 17.87 9.52
CA THR A 330 -20.76 17.14 8.70
C THR A 330 -20.06 16.29 7.64
N CYS A 331 -20.38 15.01 7.63
CA CYS A 331 -19.83 14.01 6.73
C CYS A 331 -20.92 13.59 5.73
N TYR A 332 -20.70 13.87 4.45
CA TYR A 332 -21.65 13.57 3.37
C TYR A 332 -21.21 12.34 2.59
N LEU A 333 -22.14 11.42 2.32
CA LEU A 333 -21.93 10.26 1.45
C LEU A 333 -22.90 10.31 0.27
N PHE A 334 -22.37 10.39 -0.95
CA PHE A 334 -23.15 10.30 -2.17
C PHE A 334 -23.21 8.88 -2.71
N LEU A 335 -24.43 8.40 -2.97
CA LEU A 335 -24.69 7.14 -3.67
C LEU A 335 -25.12 7.43 -5.11
N SER A 336 -24.50 6.77 -6.08
CA SER A 336 -24.84 6.88 -7.49
C SER A 336 -24.59 5.55 -8.19
N ALA A 337 -25.61 4.98 -8.83
CA ALA A 337 -25.50 3.67 -9.50
C ALA A 337 -24.37 3.64 -10.55
N PRO A 338 -24.15 4.68 -11.38
CA PRO A 338 -23.05 4.69 -12.36
C PRO A 338 -21.64 4.61 -11.77
N ASP A 339 -21.46 4.83 -10.46
CA ASP A 339 -20.14 4.70 -9.82
C ASP A 339 -19.77 3.25 -9.49
N ILE A 340 -20.78 2.38 -9.33
CA ILE A 340 -20.62 1.02 -8.80
C ILE A 340 -19.72 0.18 -9.71
N PRO A 341 -19.90 0.14 -11.04
CA PRO A 341 -19.03 -0.63 -11.92
C PRO A 341 -17.56 -0.26 -11.73
N THR A 342 -17.24 1.05 -11.71
CA THR A 342 -15.87 1.54 -11.50
C THR A 342 -15.28 1.06 -10.16
N LEU A 343 -16.06 1.04 -9.08
CA LEU A 343 -15.62 0.57 -7.77
C LEU A 343 -15.40 -0.96 -7.76
N GLU A 344 -16.32 -1.73 -8.34
CA GLU A 344 -16.19 -3.18 -8.49
C GLU A 344 -14.97 -3.56 -9.32
N GLY A 345 -14.74 -2.90 -10.46
CA GLY A 345 -13.63 -3.23 -11.33
C GLY A 345 -12.26 -3.12 -10.63
N PHE A 346 -12.12 -2.23 -9.63
CA PHE A 346 -10.90 -2.22 -8.82
C PHE A 346 -10.70 -3.48 -7.96
N CYS A 347 -11.77 -4.14 -7.53
CA CYS A 347 -11.73 -5.40 -6.77
C CYS A 347 -11.35 -6.57 -7.68
N ARG A 348 -11.77 -6.52 -8.95
CA ARG A 348 -11.54 -7.58 -9.95
C ARG A 348 -10.14 -7.57 -10.59
N GLY A 349 -9.33 -6.57 -10.26
CA GLY A 349 -8.03 -6.37 -10.90
C GLY A 349 -7.00 -7.43 -10.53
N ASP A 350 -7.08 -8.01 -9.33
CA ASP A 350 -6.05 -8.90 -8.76
C ASP A 350 -6.19 -10.36 -9.16
N THR A 351 -7.37 -10.79 -9.62
CA THR A 351 -7.65 -12.18 -10.01
C THR A 351 -6.84 -12.60 -11.22
N CYS A 352 -5.98 -13.62 -11.07
CA CYS A 352 -5.14 -14.15 -12.14
C CYS A 352 -5.86 -15.26 -12.90
N ASN A 353 -5.59 -15.38 -14.20
CA ASN A 353 -6.04 -16.54 -14.97
C ASN A 353 -5.23 -17.79 -14.54
N LYS A 354 -5.86 -18.97 -14.52
CA LYS A 354 -5.19 -20.27 -14.32
C LYS A 354 -4.04 -20.48 -15.32
N LEU A 355 -4.16 -19.94 -16.55
CA LEU A 355 -3.10 -19.96 -17.57
C LEU A 355 -1.82 -19.22 -17.16
N SER A 356 -1.93 -18.25 -16.25
CA SER A 356 -0.79 -17.55 -15.63
C SER A 356 -0.24 -18.31 -14.43
N LEU A 357 -1.13 -18.84 -13.57
CA LEU A 357 -0.77 -19.51 -12.33
C LEU A 357 -0.06 -20.85 -12.55
N GLN A 358 -0.53 -21.64 -13.51
CA GLN A 358 0.02 -22.97 -13.80
C GLN A 358 1.52 -22.94 -14.16
N PRO A 359 1.98 -22.16 -15.16
CA PRO A 359 3.41 -22.11 -15.50
C PRO A 359 4.25 -21.48 -14.39
N TRP A 360 3.72 -20.52 -13.62
CA TRP A 360 4.40 -19.97 -12.45
C TRP A 360 4.65 -21.03 -11.39
N LEU A 361 3.63 -21.77 -10.94
CA LEU A 361 3.79 -22.82 -9.94
C LEU A 361 4.70 -23.94 -10.45
N HIS A 362 4.62 -24.23 -11.76
CA HIS A 362 5.50 -25.21 -12.39
C HIS A 362 6.98 -24.79 -12.31
N GLU A 363 7.31 -23.53 -12.58
CA GLU A 363 8.67 -23.01 -12.39
C GLU A 363 9.11 -23.15 -10.92
N VAL A 364 8.27 -22.72 -9.98
CA VAL A 364 8.58 -22.78 -8.54
C VAL A 364 8.87 -24.21 -8.11
N ALA A 365 8.04 -25.17 -8.54
CA ALA A 365 8.17 -26.57 -8.17
C ALA A 365 9.37 -27.30 -8.80
N ARG A 366 9.86 -26.83 -9.96
CA ARG A 366 10.96 -27.45 -10.71
C ARG A 366 12.29 -26.74 -10.54
N LYS A 367 12.30 -25.55 -9.96
CA LYS A 367 13.51 -24.77 -9.70
C LYS A 367 14.49 -25.59 -8.87
N GLN A 368 15.74 -25.66 -9.34
CA GLN A 368 16.83 -26.25 -8.57
C GLN A 368 17.19 -25.33 -7.39
N LEU A 369 17.50 -25.94 -6.25
CA LEU A 369 17.99 -25.22 -5.08
C LEU A 369 19.35 -24.57 -5.39
N ASP A 370 19.58 -23.39 -4.81
CA ASP A 370 20.90 -22.78 -4.81
C ASP A 370 21.88 -23.61 -3.95
N SER A 371 23.17 -23.25 -3.97
CA SER A 371 24.24 -23.98 -3.25
C SER A 371 23.99 -24.15 -1.74
N ASP A 372 23.22 -23.26 -1.14
CA ASP A 372 22.86 -23.28 0.29
C ASP A 372 21.51 -23.97 0.58
N GLY A 373 20.92 -24.64 -0.42
CA GLY A 373 19.68 -25.41 -0.27
C GLY A 373 18.40 -24.56 -0.25
N ILE A 374 18.48 -23.29 -0.67
CA ILE A 374 17.35 -22.35 -0.65
C ILE A 374 16.93 -22.03 -2.10
N LEU A 375 15.64 -21.83 -2.33
CA LEU A 375 15.12 -21.37 -3.62
C LEU A 375 15.31 -19.86 -3.77
N SER A 376 15.71 -19.39 -4.96
CA SER A 376 15.75 -17.98 -5.28
C SER A 376 15.08 -17.62 -6.60
N PHE A 377 14.34 -16.50 -6.59
CA PHE A 377 13.58 -16.03 -7.74
C PHE A 377 13.75 -14.52 -7.95
N ASN A 378 13.77 -14.11 -9.23
CA ASN A 378 13.63 -12.70 -9.59
C ASN A 378 12.14 -12.39 -9.80
N LEU A 379 11.50 -11.86 -8.77
CA LEU A 379 10.05 -11.60 -8.83
C LEU A 379 9.67 -10.58 -9.91
N ASN A 380 10.56 -9.67 -10.28
CA ASN A 380 10.28 -8.69 -11.34
C ASN A 380 10.26 -9.32 -12.74
N GLU A 381 11.00 -10.40 -12.95
CA GLU A 381 10.94 -11.20 -14.18
C GLU A 381 9.69 -12.07 -14.18
N GLN A 382 9.41 -12.79 -13.09
CA GLN A 382 8.20 -13.63 -12.97
C GLN A 382 6.91 -12.83 -13.19
N GLN A 383 6.82 -11.60 -12.68
CA GLN A 383 5.68 -10.72 -12.95
C GLN A 383 5.42 -10.54 -14.45
N LYS A 384 6.48 -10.32 -15.24
CA LYS A 384 6.38 -10.10 -16.68
C LYS A 384 6.12 -11.39 -17.43
N ASP A 385 6.79 -12.46 -17.05
CA ASP A 385 6.74 -13.75 -17.74
C ASP A 385 5.38 -14.43 -17.58
N TYR A 386 4.71 -14.22 -16.45
CA TYR A 386 3.41 -14.84 -16.14
C TYR A 386 2.23 -13.87 -16.12
N ASP A 387 2.45 -12.59 -16.40
CA ASP A 387 1.44 -11.53 -16.32
C ASP A 387 0.75 -11.43 -14.94
N ILE A 388 1.54 -11.58 -13.88
CA ILE A 388 1.06 -11.49 -12.49
C ILE A 388 1.55 -10.18 -11.89
N ARG A 389 0.64 -9.38 -11.30
CA ARG A 389 1.02 -8.11 -10.65
C ARG A 389 1.93 -8.37 -9.44
N ALA A 390 2.83 -7.42 -9.14
CA ALA A 390 3.80 -7.55 -8.05
C ALA A 390 3.17 -8.00 -6.72
N ASN A 391 2.10 -7.32 -6.29
CA ASN A 391 1.42 -7.61 -5.04
C ASN A 391 0.78 -9.00 -5.05
N VAL A 392 0.14 -9.37 -6.16
CA VAL A 392 -0.48 -10.71 -6.34
C VAL A 392 0.58 -11.79 -6.27
N LEU A 393 1.73 -11.59 -6.93
CA LEU A 393 2.82 -12.55 -6.88
C LEU A 393 3.34 -12.74 -5.45
N ASN A 394 3.50 -11.66 -4.68
CA ASN A 394 3.87 -11.75 -3.26
C ASN A 394 2.81 -12.50 -2.44
N LEU A 395 1.52 -12.30 -2.72
CA LEU A 395 0.42 -13.02 -2.08
C LEU A 395 0.47 -14.52 -2.38
N LEU A 396 0.73 -14.91 -3.63
CA LEU A 396 0.84 -16.32 -4.02
C LEU A 396 1.99 -17.03 -3.30
N TYR A 397 3.15 -16.38 -3.17
CA TYR A 397 4.26 -16.91 -2.36
C TYR A 397 3.92 -16.98 -0.87
N ALA A 398 3.21 -15.99 -0.33
CA ALA A 398 2.74 -16.02 1.05
C ALA A 398 1.73 -17.17 1.28
N GLU A 399 0.90 -17.49 0.29
CA GLU A 399 -0.05 -18.60 0.38
C GLU A 399 0.65 -19.96 0.34
N LEU A 400 1.65 -20.14 -0.53
CA LEU A 400 2.51 -21.33 -0.54
C LEU A 400 3.20 -21.57 0.82
N GLU A 401 3.49 -20.49 1.54
CA GLU A 401 4.10 -20.54 2.86
C GLU A 401 3.08 -20.79 3.99
N LEU A 402 2.03 -19.98 4.07
CA LEU A 402 1.13 -19.99 5.22
C LEU A 402 0.04 -21.05 5.11
N THR A 403 -0.58 -21.15 3.94
CA THR A 403 -1.72 -22.05 3.72
C THR A 403 -1.21 -23.45 3.41
N TYR A 404 -0.27 -23.55 2.48
CA TYR A 404 0.21 -24.84 2.04
C TYR A 404 1.43 -25.32 2.82
N GLY A 405 2.24 -24.44 3.43
CA GLY A 405 3.43 -24.85 4.19
C GLY A 405 4.56 -25.45 3.35
N TYR A 406 4.59 -25.22 2.03
CA TYR A 406 5.64 -25.77 1.15
C TYR A 406 6.99 -25.10 1.39
N ILE A 407 6.95 -23.79 1.54
CA ILE A 407 8.13 -22.93 1.58
C ILE A 407 8.07 -21.98 2.76
N ARG A 408 9.21 -21.37 3.07
CA ARG A 408 9.32 -20.32 4.07
C ARG A 408 10.12 -19.16 3.51
N ALA A 409 9.52 -17.98 3.45
CA ALA A 409 10.21 -16.78 3.01
C ALA A 409 11.36 -16.46 3.98
N THR A 410 12.56 -16.28 3.43
CA THR A 410 13.74 -15.83 4.16
C THR A 410 14.13 -14.44 3.69
N THR A 411 15.14 -13.84 4.34
CA THR A 411 15.70 -12.56 3.92
C THR A 411 16.09 -12.62 2.43
N PRO A 412 15.52 -11.74 1.58
CA PRO A 412 15.94 -11.61 0.19
C PRO A 412 17.41 -11.24 0.10
N LEU A 413 18.05 -11.66 -0.99
CA LEU A 413 19.45 -11.33 -1.24
C LEU A 413 19.59 -10.36 -2.40
N TYR A 414 20.58 -9.50 -2.31
CA TYR A 414 21.02 -8.73 -3.46
C TYR A 414 22.10 -9.51 -4.19
N GLN A 415 21.92 -9.67 -5.49
CA GLN A 415 22.95 -10.24 -6.35
C GLN A 415 24.07 -9.23 -6.62
N ILE A 416 23.71 -7.95 -6.78
CA ILE A 416 24.66 -6.87 -7.08
C ILE A 416 24.68 -5.88 -5.92
N TYR A 417 25.87 -5.50 -5.46
CA TYR A 417 26.07 -4.38 -4.55
C TYR A 417 26.79 -3.26 -5.29
N ASN A 418 26.22 -2.06 -5.30
CA ASN A 418 26.90 -0.85 -5.77
C ASN A 418 27.52 -0.13 -4.58
N LEU A 419 28.82 0.13 -4.66
CA LEU A 419 29.64 0.77 -3.64
C LEU A 419 29.98 2.20 -4.09
N THR A 420 29.58 3.17 -3.27
CA THR A 420 29.95 4.58 -3.44
C THR A 420 30.95 4.97 -2.35
N PRO A 421 32.13 5.51 -2.66
CA PRO A 421 33.13 5.86 -1.67
C PRO A 421 32.66 7.05 -0.81
N ARG A 422 32.87 6.98 0.51
CA ARG A 422 32.56 8.10 1.43
C ARG A 422 33.62 9.19 1.44
N SER A 423 34.86 8.84 1.11
CA SER A 423 35.98 9.78 0.98
C SER A 423 36.85 9.43 -0.24
N PRO A 424 37.68 10.36 -0.74
CA PRO A 424 38.65 10.06 -1.81
C PRO A 424 39.60 8.90 -1.46
N GLU A 425 39.93 8.73 -0.19
CA GLU A 425 40.83 7.69 0.34
C GLU A 425 40.14 6.34 0.58
N ALA A 426 38.80 6.28 0.51
CA ALA A 426 38.03 5.07 0.82
C ALA A 426 38.49 3.84 0.03
N PHE A 427 38.86 4.02 -1.23
CA PHE A 427 39.36 2.94 -2.08
C PHE A 427 40.73 2.43 -1.61
N GLU A 428 41.61 3.32 -1.16
CA GLU A 428 42.89 2.92 -0.58
C GLU A 428 42.69 2.20 0.76
N LEU A 429 41.75 2.64 1.59
CA LEU A 429 41.41 1.97 2.85
C LEU A 429 40.90 0.55 2.60
N MET A 430 40.01 0.38 1.62
CA MET A 430 39.56 -0.95 1.18
C MET A 430 40.70 -1.81 0.62
N ALA A 431 41.61 -1.22 -0.16
CA ALA A 431 42.76 -1.94 -0.71
C ALA A 431 43.78 -2.35 0.36
N ARG A 432 43.88 -1.58 1.46
CA ARG A 432 44.72 -1.87 2.63
C ARG A 432 44.13 -2.93 3.56
N ASP A 433 42.84 -3.28 3.41
CA ASP A 433 42.25 -4.41 4.10
C ASP A 433 42.79 -5.73 3.52
N THR A 434 43.84 -6.24 4.16
CA THR A 434 44.55 -7.45 3.74
C THR A 434 43.84 -8.74 4.13
N SER A 435 42.68 -8.64 4.80
CA SER A 435 41.91 -9.82 5.17
C SER A 435 41.58 -10.64 3.91
N PRO A 436 41.63 -11.97 3.97
CA PRO A 436 41.40 -12.80 2.79
C PRO A 436 40.02 -12.54 2.13
N ALA A 437 39.00 -12.25 2.95
CA ALA A 437 37.66 -11.87 2.49
C ALA A 437 37.65 -10.54 1.73
N ALA A 438 38.39 -9.54 2.22
CA ALA A 438 38.50 -8.23 1.59
C ALA A 438 39.19 -8.33 0.23
N ARG A 439 40.27 -9.11 0.11
CA ARG A 439 40.94 -9.34 -1.17
C ARG A 439 40.01 -9.96 -2.20
N ALA A 440 39.26 -11.01 -1.83
CA ALA A 440 38.30 -11.65 -2.71
C ALA A 440 37.18 -10.68 -3.15
N ALA A 441 36.58 -9.94 -2.21
CA ALA A 441 35.58 -8.94 -2.52
C ALA A 441 36.13 -7.79 -3.39
N PHE A 442 37.40 -7.40 -3.18
CA PHE A 442 38.02 -6.30 -3.92
C PHE A 442 38.30 -6.68 -5.37
N MET A 443 38.72 -7.93 -5.63
CA MET A 443 38.92 -8.46 -6.99
C MET A 443 37.64 -8.51 -7.81
N GLY A 444 36.48 -8.71 -7.17
CA GLY A 444 35.16 -8.70 -7.82
C GLY A 444 34.62 -7.31 -8.17
N LEU A 445 35.30 -6.22 -7.77
CA LEU A 445 34.82 -4.86 -8.00
C LEU A 445 35.00 -4.42 -9.46
N GLN A 446 33.90 -3.95 -10.05
CA GLN A 446 33.85 -3.39 -11.39
C GLN A 446 33.49 -1.90 -11.31
N LYS A 447 34.24 -1.06 -12.02
CA LYS A 447 33.99 0.38 -12.07
C LYS A 447 32.72 0.70 -12.86
N ILE A 448 31.87 1.57 -12.34
CA ILE A 448 30.65 2.06 -13.00
C ILE A 448 30.90 3.46 -13.56
N LYS A 449 30.45 3.74 -14.79
CA LYS A 449 30.44 5.11 -15.33
C LYS A 449 29.32 5.92 -14.68
N SER A 450 29.68 6.83 -13.77
CA SER A 450 28.78 7.87 -13.25
C SER A 450 29.29 9.25 -13.68
N LYS A 451 28.37 10.17 -13.99
CA LYS A 451 28.70 11.53 -14.47
C LYS A 451 29.31 12.43 -13.39
N THR A 452 29.23 12.06 -12.10
CA THR A 452 29.56 12.95 -10.98
C THR A 452 30.35 12.32 -9.84
N ARG A 453 30.46 10.98 -9.73
CA ARG A 453 31.25 10.29 -8.67
C ARG A 453 31.87 8.99 -9.17
N LEU A 454 33.03 8.62 -8.62
CA LEU A 454 33.57 7.25 -8.72
C LEU A 454 32.62 6.30 -7.99
N ALA A 455 32.18 5.23 -8.65
CA ALA A 455 31.34 4.19 -8.06
C ALA A 455 31.77 2.83 -8.60
N TRP A 456 31.64 1.80 -7.77
CA TRP A 456 31.95 0.41 -8.12
C TRP A 456 30.71 -0.45 -7.93
N LYS A 457 30.69 -1.61 -8.57
CA LYS A 457 29.74 -2.68 -8.28
C LYS A 457 30.46 -3.99 -8.12
N ILE A 458 29.88 -4.89 -7.35
CA ILE A 458 30.26 -6.30 -7.30
C ILE A 458 29.00 -7.13 -7.46
N ASP A 459 29.04 -8.08 -8.40
CA ASP A 459 28.08 -9.18 -8.42
C ASP A 459 28.64 -10.27 -7.51
N VAL A 460 28.05 -10.41 -6.31
CA VAL A 460 28.58 -11.32 -5.29
C VAL A 460 28.29 -12.79 -5.61
N VAL A 461 27.35 -13.06 -6.51
CA VAL A 461 27.07 -14.42 -6.99
C VAL A 461 28.10 -14.80 -8.04
N ALA A 462 28.34 -13.92 -9.02
CA ALA A 462 29.36 -14.15 -10.05
C ALA A 462 30.79 -14.13 -9.50
N SER A 463 31.03 -13.43 -8.38
CA SER A 463 32.34 -13.37 -7.72
C SER A 463 32.53 -14.45 -6.65
N ALA A 464 31.49 -15.24 -6.35
CA ALA A 464 31.58 -16.31 -5.35
C ALA A 464 32.45 -17.46 -5.87
N THR A 465 33.19 -18.08 -4.95
CA THR A 465 34.01 -19.28 -5.20
C THR A 465 33.81 -20.27 -4.04
N ASP A 466 34.29 -21.50 -4.18
CA ASP A 466 34.20 -22.50 -3.09
C ASP A 466 34.90 -22.01 -1.80
N GLU A 467 35.98 -21.24 -1.92
CA GLU A 467 36.70 -20.64 -0.78
C GLU A 467 36.01 -19.38 -0.23
N TRP A 468 35.37 -18.60 -1.11
CA TRP A 468 34.68 -17.35 -0.79
C TRP A 468 33.22 -17.39 -1.21
N PRO A 469 32.36 -18.00 -0.38
CA PRO A 469 30.93 -18.04 -0.67
C PRO A 469 30.32 -16.64 -0.56
N ARG A 470 29.19 -16.46 -1.22
CA ARG A 470 28.48 -15.18 -1.36
C ARG A 470 28.23 -14.50 -0.01
N GLU A 471 27.91 -15.25 1.04
CA GLU A 471 27.62 -14.73 2.38
C GLU A 471 28.84 -14.02 2.97
N ARG A 472 30.05 -14.58 2.77
CA ARG A 472 31.29 -13.96 3.24
C ARG A 472 31.62 -12.69 2.47
N LEU A 473 31.39 -12.69 1.16
CA LEU A 473 31.55 -11.48 0.34
C LEU A 473 30.57 -10.38 0.75
N ALA A 474 29.29 -10.72 0.93
CA ALA A 474 28.26 -9.78 1.39
C ALA A 474 28.54 -9.26 2.81
N ALA A 475 28.98 -10.11 3.73
CA ALA A 475 29.39 -9.70 5.08
C ALA A 475 30.60 -8.76 5.04
N GLN A 476 31.59 -9.02 4.18
CA GLN A 476 32.73 -8.15 4.03
C GLN A 476 32.35 -6.78 3.43
N ILE A 477 31.45 -6.75 2.44
CA ILE A 477 30.90 -5.50 1.90
C ILE A 477 30.17 -4.71 3.00
N THR A 478 29.36 -5.40 3.80
CA THR A 478 28.66 -4.82 4.95
C THR A 478 29.65 -4.30 6.00
N ARG A 479 30.79 -4.98 6.17
CA ARG A 479 31.87 -4.55 7.05
C ARG A 479 32.52 -3.26 6.55
N TRP A 480 32.83 -3.15 5.26
CA TRP A 480 33.34 -1.90 4.68
C TRP A 480 32.34 -0.75 4.82
N GLU A 481 31.04 -1.02 4.68
CA GLU A 481 29.99 -0.05 4.99
C GLU A 481 30.00 0.34 6.48
N SER A 482 30.19 -0.66 7.36
CA SER A 482 30.19 -0.46 8.80
C SER A 482 31.39 0.36 9.29
N ASN A 483 32.55 0.20 8.68
CA ASN A 483 33.75 0.98 8.94
C ASN A 483 33.68 2.41 8.38
N GLY A 484 32.61 2.71 7.63
CA GLY A 484 32.37 4.01 7.03
C GLY A 484 33.25 4.32 5.83
N TRP A 485 33.74 3.32 5.11
CA TRP A 485 34.55 3.54 3.92
C TRP A 485 33.67 3.75 2.68
N VAL A 486 32.59 2.98 2.57
CA VAL A 486 31.68 3.00 1.43
C VAL A 486 30.23 3.05 1.87
N ASP A 487 29.39 3.58 0.99
CA ASP A 487 27.94 3.39 1.02
C ASP A 487 27.56 2.26 0.07
N VAL A 488 26.69 1.38 0.54
CA VAL A 488 26.34 0.16 -0.17
C VAL A 488 24.86 0.20 -0.55
N THR A 489 24.57 0.05 -1.84
CA THR A 489 23.20 -0.08 -2.35
C THR A 489 23.03 -1.39 -3.10
N GLY A 490 22.07 -2.21 -2.68
CA GLY A 490 21.78 -3.49 -3.33
C GLY A 490 20.93 -3.33 -4.59
N ALA A 491 21.20 -4.14 -5.61
CA ALA A 491 20.45 -4.24 -6.86
C ALA A 491 20.22 -5.71 -7.24
N GLN A 492 19.22 -5.95 -8.10
CA GLN A 492 18.75 -7.30 -8.47
C GLN A 492 18.39 -8.16 -7.26
N VAL A 493 17.29 -7.79 -6.59
CA VAL A 493 16.76 -8.53 -5.44
C VAL A 493 16.31 -9.91 -5.88
N ARG A 494 16.82 -10.94 -5.21
CA ARG A 494 16.38 -12.32 -5.29
C ARG A 494 15.52 -12.61 -4.06
N ALA A 495 14.23 -12.85 -4.26
CA ALA A 495 13.37 -13.37 -3.20
C ALA A 495 13.78 -14.80 -2.87
N ARG A 496 13.85 -15.13 -1.59
CA ARG A 496 14.40 -16.42 -1.13
C ARG A 496 13.41 -17.19 -0.29
N PHE A 497 13.40 -18.51 -0.51
CA PHE A 497 12.43 -19.40 0.10
C PHE A 497 13.07 -20.72 0.50
N ARG A 498 13.10 -21.00 1.80
CA ARG A 498 13.52 -22.29 2.33
C ARG A 498 12.41 -23.31 2.10
N VAL A 499 12.72 -24.46 1.53
CA VAL A 499 11.74 -25.54 1.36
C VAL A 499 11.49 -26.23 2.70
N LEU A 500 10.23 -26.27 3.14
CA LEU A 500 9.82 -26.94 4.39
C LEU A 500 9.34 -28.37 4.14
N LYS A 501 8.67 -28.61 3.02
CA LYS A 501 8.26 -29.93 2.55
C LYS A 501 8.41 -30.04 1.03
N PRO A 502 8.50 -31.26 0.47
CA PRO A 502 8.65 -31.44 -0.97
C PRO A 502 7.55 -30.70 -1.77
N LEU A 503 7.98 -29.93 -2.76
CA LEU A 503 7.08 -29.23 -3.70
C LEU A 503 6.36 -30.22 -4.62
N PRO A 504 5.14 -29.88 -5.10
CA PRO A 504 4.33 -30.76 -5.95
C PRO A 504 5.01 -31.01 -7.30
N LYS A 505 5.38 -32.26 -7.60
CA LYS A 505 6.19 -32.59 -8.79
C LYS A 505 5.35 -32.95 -10.02
N THR A 506 4.14 -33.49 -9.79
CA THR A 506 3.25 -33.94 -10.86
C THR A 506 2.35 -32.81 -11.34
N MET A 507 1.98 -32.82 -12.62
CA MET A 507 1.07 -31.83 -13.18
C MET A 507 -0.31 -31.86 -12.51
N LYS A 508 -0.76 -33.05 -12.07
CA LYS A 508 -2.06 -33.23 -11.40
C LYS A 508 -2.10 -32.58 -10.02
N GLU A 509 -1.05 -32.76 -9.21
CA GLU A 509 -0.94 -32.08 -7.90
C GLU A 509 -0.83 -30.56 -8.07
N GLN A 510 -0.04 -30.11 -9.05
CA GLN A 510 0.10 -28.68 -9.35
C GLN A 510 -1.24 -28.08 -9.78
N ALA A 511 -2.00 -28.76 -10.64
CA ALA A 511 -3.32 -28.31 -11.07
C ALA A 511 -4.30 -28.16 -9.90
N LEU A 512 -4.34 -29.10 -8.95
CA LEU A 512 -5.21 -29.00 -7.78
C LEU A 512 -4.89 -27.77 -6.92
N ILE A 513 -3.61 -27.45 -6.75
CA ILE A 513 -3.17 -26.26 -6.00
C ILE A 513 -3.53 -25.00 -6.77
N VAL A 514 -3.32 -24.97 -8.08
CA VAL A 514 -3.68 -23.82 -8.94
C VAL A 514 -5.18 -23.59 -8.95
N ASP A 515 -5.99 -24.65 -9.02
CA ASP A 515 -7.43 -24.57 -8.94
C ASP A 515 -7.85 -23.96 -7.60
N LYS A 516 -7.30 -24.48 -6.49
CA LYS A 516 -7.62 -23.96 -5.17
C LYS A 516 -7.18 -22.51 -4.97
N MET A 517 -5.97 -22.15 -5.41
CA MET A 517 -5.47 -20.77 -5.37
C MET A 517 -6.38 -19.83 -6.17
N HIS A 518 -6.77 -20.24 -7.37
CA HIS A 518 -7.67 -19.45 -8.21
C HIS A 518 -9.05 -19.27 -7.55
N ASP A 519 -9.63 -20.34 -7.01
CA ASP A 519 -10.92 -20.29 -6.32
C ASP A 519 -10.86 -19.38 -5.07
N ASP A 520 -9.75 -19.41 -4.33
CA ASP A 520 -9.52 -18.51 -3.21
C ASP A 520 -9.37 -17.04 -3.66
N MET A 521 -8.76 -16.78 -4.82
CA MET A 521 -8.70 -15.43 -5.42
C MET A 521 -10.09 -14.92 -5.82
N VAL A 522 -10.91 -15.76 -6.46
CA VAL A 522 -12.30 -15.43 -6.82
C VAL A 522 -13.13 -15.17 -5.57
N SER A 523 -13.00 -16.00 -4.54
CA SER A 523 -13.70 -15.80 -3.27
C SER A 523 -13.30 -14.48 -2.57
N ARG A 524 -12.02 -14.10 -2.61
CA ARG A 524 -11.55 -12.80 -2.10
C ARG A 524 -12.12 -11.64 -2.91
N GLU A 525 -12.17 -11.76 -4.24
CA GLU A 525 -12.79 -10.76 -5.11
C GLU A 525 -14.27 -10.55 -4.75
N GLU A 526 -15.03 -11.64 -4.56
CA GLU A 526 -16.42 -11.61 -4.14
C GLU A 526 -16.58 -10.99 -2.74
N GLU A 527 -15.66 -11.28 -1.81
CA GLU A 527 -15.67 -10.66 -0.48
C GLU A 527 -15.41 -9.15 -0.54
N GLU A 528 -14.48 -8.70 -1.40
CA GLU A 528 -14.22 -7.26 -1.62
C GLU A 528 -15.44 -6.55 -2.21
N ILE A 529 -16.15 -7.18 -3.14
CA ILE A 529 -17.41 -6.66 -3.69
C ILE A 529 -18.49 -6.63 -2.61
N SER A 530 -18.62 -7.67 -1.79
CA SER A 530 -19.57 -7.69 -0.67
C SER A 530 -19.29 -6.59 0.36
N ARG A 531 -18.01 -6.18 0.56
CA ARG A 531 -17.68 -5.03 1.40
C ARG A 531 -18.18 -3.70 0.82
N LEU A 532 -18.21 -3.59 -0.50
CA LEU A 532 -18.81 -2.43 -1.19
C LEU A 532 -20.32 -2.38 -0.92
N GLU A 533 -20.99 -3.53 -1.03
CA GLU A 533 -22.42 -3.66 -0.71
C GLU A 533 -22.72 -3.29 0.73
N LYS A 534 -21.85 -3.64 1.70
CA LYS A 534 -22.00 -3.22 3.11
C LYS A 534 -21.97 -1.70 3.29
N VAL A 535 -21.27 -0.95 2.43
CA VAL A 535 -21.32 0.52 2.46
C VAL A 535 -22.68 1.02 1.98
N ILE A 536 -23.25 0.39 0.95
CA ILE A 536 -24.61 0.69 0.47
C ILE A 536 -25.64 0.31 1.54
N GLU A 537 -25.51 -0.85 2.17
CA GLU A 537 -26.34 -1.30 3.29
C GLU A 537 -26.28 -0.32 4.46
N PHE A 538 -25.08 0.10 4.87
CA PHE A 538 -24.91 1.14 5.88
C PHE A 538 -25.65 2.43 5.51
N ALA A 539 -25.50 2.88 4.28
CA ALA A 539 -26.02 4.17 3.82
C ALA A 539 -27.54 4.18 3.62
N THR A 540 -28.10 3.06 3.17
CA THR A 540 -29.54 2.90 2.90
C THR A 540 -30.30 2.37 4.11
N GLN A 541 -29.62 1.73 5.06
CA GLN A 541 -30.22 1.00 6.19
C GLN A 541 -31.34 0.07 5.73
N PRO A 542 -31.09 -0.83 4.77
CA PRO A 542 -32.12 -1.72 4.27
C PRO A 542 -32.57 -2.57 5.45
N LYS A 543 -33.88 -2.57 5.65
CA LYS A 543 -34.62 -3.28 6.69
C LYS A 543 -33.86 -4.51 7.22
N SER A 544 -33.35 -4.46 8.46
CA SER A 544 -32.91 -5.64 9.23
C SER A 544 -34.10 -6.56 9.52
N TYR A 545 -34.70 -7.15 8.47
CA TYR A 545 -35.99 -7.85 8.50
C TYR A 545 -35.87 -9.34 8.17
N TYR A 546 -34.81 -9.80 7.51
CA TYR A 546 -34.88 -11.09 6.83
C TYR A 546 -34.53 -12.33 7.68
N LEU A 547 -33.64 -12.21 8.67
CA LEU A 547 -33.17 -13.40 9.40
C LEU A 547 -34.08 -13.86 10.55
N LEU A 548 -34.81 -12.95 11.20
CA LEU A 548 -35.73 -13.30 12.31
C LEU A 548 -37.13 -13.70 11.83
N SER A 549 -37.58 -13.17 10.69
CA SER A 549 -38.90 -13.48 10.11
C SER A 549 -39.01 -14.95 9.65
N LEU A 550 -37.93 -15.48 9.04
CA LEU A 550 -37.89 -16.86 8.54
C LEU A 550 -37.81 -17.92 9.65
N VAL A 551 -37.29 -17.58 10.83
CA VAL A 551 -37.07 -18.56 11.92
C VAL A 551 -38.25 -18.61 12.90
N PHE A 552 -38.93 -17.49 13.17
CA PHE A 552 -39.93 -17.42 14.25
C PHE A 552 -41.35 -17.09 13.80
N GLY A 553 -41.62 -16.91 12.50
CA GLY A 553 -42.97 -16.64 11.98
C GLY A 553 -43.62 -15.37 12.54
N THR A 554 -42.86 -14.56 13.27
CA THR A 554 -43.26 -13.31 13.90
C THR A 554 -42.33 -12.22 13.38
N SER A 555 -42.90 -11.15 12.82
CA SER A 555 -42.14 -9.95 12.46
C SER A 555 -41.70 -9.24 13.74
N ILE A 556 -40.57 -9.65 14.30
CA ILE A 556 -39.89 -8.86 15.31
C ILE A 556 -39.24 -7.69 14.57
N VAL A 557 -39.90 -6.53 14.61
CA VAL A 557 -39.30 -5.27 14.17
C VAL A 557 -38.21 -4.94 15.18
N LEU A 558 -36.96 -5.30 14.86
CA LEU A 558 -35.83 -4.77 15.61
C LEU A 558 -35.88 -3.23 15.52
N ALA A 559 -35.77 -2.56 16.66
CA ALA A 559 -35.75 -1.10 16.71
C ALA A 559 -34.67 -0.57 15.75
N GLN A 560 -35.08 0.22 14.75
CA GLN A 560 -34.16 0.78 13.78
C GLN A 560 -33.28 1.85 14.45
N LYS A 561 -31.97 1.74 14.25
CA LYS A 561 -30.95 2.58 14.89
C LYS A 561 -30.32 3.54 13.90
N GLY A 562 -29.70 4.62 14.39
CA GLY A 562 -29.09 5.65 13.54
C GLY A 562 -27.82 5.18 12.82
N LEU A 563 -27.38 5.93 11.80
CA LEU A 563 -26.16 5.64 11.04
C LEU A 563 -24.94 5.50 11.95
N SER A 564 -24.77 6.38 12.93
CA SER A 564 -23.64 6.30 13.86
C SER A 564 -23.62 5.00 14.66
N HIS A 565 -24.78 4.42 14.98
CA HIS A 565 -24.87 3.13 15.66
C HIS A 565 -24.54 1.98 14.70
N SER A 566 -25.03 2.02 13.47
CA SER A 566 -24.68 1.02 12.45
C SER A 566 -23.16 0.94 12.27
N LEU A 567 -22.49 2.09 12.16
CA LEU A 567 -21.04 2.15 12.07
C LEU A 567 -20.34 1.64 13.34
N ALA A 568 -20.81 2.02 14.53
CA ALA A 568 -20.21 1.57 15.78
C ALA A 568 -20.35 0.04 15.96
N SER A 569 -21.54 -0.51 15.66
CA SER A 569 -21.83 -1.93 15.71
C SER A 569 -20.99 -2.74 14.73
N TYR A 570 -20.67 -2.20 13.55
CA TYR A 570 -19.74 -2.83 12.59
C TYR A 570 -18.35 -3.10 13.22
N PHE A 571 -17.87 -2.20 14.08
CA PHE A 571 -16.60 -2.36 14.81
C PHE A 571 -16.76 -3.09 16.17
N GLY A 572 -17.95 -3.64 16.45
CA GLY A 572 -18.24 -4.37 17.68
C GLY A 572 -18.60 -3.48 18.88
N ASP A 573 -18.94 -2.22 18.65
CA ASP A 573 -19.35 -1.27 19.71
C ASP A 573 -20.84 -0.98 19.64
N THR A 574 -21.64 -1.88 20.23
CA THR A 574 -23.10 -1.82 20.19
C THR A 574 -23.71 -0.85 21.21
N THR A 575 -22.91 -0.39 22.19
CA THR A 575 -23.38 0.46 23.30
C THR A 575 -22.88 1.89 23.24
N ALA A 576 -21.98 2.21 22.29
CA ALA A 576 -21.37 3.52 22.11
C ALA A 576 -22.36 4.68 22.00
N VAL A 577 -23.46 4.44 21.31
CA VAL A 577 -24.36 5.48 20.82
C VAL A 577 -25.52 5.66 21.81
N PRO A 578 -25.78 6.88 22.29
CA PRO A 578 -26.83 7.14 23.27
C PRO A 578 -28.24 6.86 22.71
N ASN A 579 -29.24 6.91 23.58
CA ASN A 579 -30.66 6.78 23.22
C ASN A 579 -30.98 5.50 22.43
N ASP A 580 -30.49 4.36 22.90
CA ASP A 580 -30.63 3.05 22.24
C ASP A 580 -30.17 3.05 20.76
N GLY A 581 -29.04 3.69 20.49
CA GLY A 581 -28.48 3.77 19.13
C GLY A 581 -28.97 4.94 18.29
N MET A 582 -29.66 5.92 18.88
CA MET A 582 -30.13 7.11 18.20
C MET A 582 -29.25 8.33 18.52
N CYS A 583 -28.37 8.67 17.59
CA CYS A 583 -27.47 9.83 17.73
C CYS A 583 -28.19 11.18 17.71
N GLY A 584 -29.41 11.26 17.13
CA GLY A 584 -30.23 12.46 17.11
C GLY A 584 -29.95 13.45 15.97
N HIS A 585 -28.86 13.25 15.21
CA HIS A 585 -28.42 14.22 14.20
C HIS A 585 -28.08 13.62 12.82
N CYS A 586 -28.01 12.29 12.66
CA CYS A 586 -27.81 11.70 11.33
C CYS A 586 -29.09 11.73 10.49
N ASN A 587 -28.96 11.59 9.16
CA ASN A 587 -30.08 11.51 8.20
C ASN A 587 -31.29 10.75 8.76
N TYR A 588 -31.08 9.51 9.22
CA TYR A 588 -32.15 8.66 9.73
C TYR A 588 -32.78 9.17 11.03
N CYS A 589 -31.98 9.72 11.96
CA CYS A 589 -32.51 10.23 13.23
C CYS A 589 -33.40 11.46 13.01
N GLU A 590 -33.09 12.28 12.01
CA GLU A 590 -33.86 13.46 11.63
C GLU A 590 -35.13 13.10 10.84
N THR A 591 -35.01 12.27 9.80
CA THR A 591 -36.12 11.97 8.88
C THR A 591 -36.98 10.79 9.31
N ARG A 592 -36.47 9.94 10.21
CA ARG A 592 -37.03 8.62 10.58
C ARG A 592 -37.33 7.72 9.38
N SER A 593 -36.65 7.96 8.27
CA SER A 593 -36.87 7.27 6.99
C SER A 593 -35.53 6.84 6.39
N PRO A 594 -35.39 5.60 5.90
CA PRO A 594 -34.18 5.15 5.22
C PRO A 594 -33.96 5.91 3.91
N VAL A 595 -32.72 5.93 3.43
CA VAL A 595 -32.41 6.47 2.11
C VAL A 595 -32.74 5.42 1.05
N VAL A 596 -33.64 5.77 0.13
CA VAL A 596 -33.97 4.93 -1.02
C VAL A 596 -32.91 5.11 -2.09
N PHE A 597 -32.27 4.01 -2.49
CA PHE A 597 -31.28 3.97 -3.55
C PHE A 597 -31.42 2.66 -4.32
N ASP A 598 -31.40 2.77 -5.65
CA ASP A 598 -31.33 1.64 -6.56
C ASP A 598 -29.89 1.53 -7.06
N SER A 599 -29.25 0.40 -6.77
CA SER A 599 -27.87 0.12 -7.18
C SER A 599 -27.78 -0.41 -8.61
N SER A 600 -28.89 -0.71 -9.28
CA SER A 600 -28.87 -1.23 -10.64
C SER A 600 -28.43 -0.16 -11.65
N ALA A 601 -27.18 -0.26 -12.10
CA ALA A 601 -26.68 0.56 -13.20
C ALA A 601 -26.94 -0.16 -14.52
N SER A 602 -27.94 0.26 -15.30
CA SER A 602 -28.09 -0.22 -16.67
C SER A 602 -27.07 0.47 -17.57
N THR A 603 -25.93 -0.18 -17.80
CA THR A 603 -24.89 0.31 -18.71
C THR A 603 -24.66 -0.69 -19.84
N VAL A 604 -24.99 -0.27 -21.07
CA VAL A 604 -24.84 -1.10 -22.26
C VAL A 604 -23.42 -0.97 -22.81
N ALA A 605 -22.75 -2.10 -23.06
CA ALA A 605 -21.43 -2.10 -23.70
C ALA A 605 -21.54 -1.56 -25.14
N SER A 606 -20.67 -0.62 -25.52
CA SER A 606 -20.66 -0.05 -26.86
C SER A 606 -20.11 -1.06 -27.89
N PRO A 607 -20.90 -1.50 -28.89
CA PRO A 607 -20.42 -2.45 -29.89
C PRO A 607 -19.22 -1.93 -30.68
N LEU A 608 -19.18 -0.63 -30.97
CA LEU A 608 -18.08 0.02 -31.69
C LEU A 608 -16.77 -0.01 -30.90
N LEU A 609 -16.82 0.19 -29.58
CA LEU A 609 -15.63 0.14 -28.73
C LEU A 609 -15.14 -1.30 -28.53
N LEU A 610 -16.06 -2.26 -28.39
CA LEU A 610 -15.72 -3.69 -28.36
C LEU A 610 -14.97 -4.08 -29.64
N GLU A 611 -15.51 -3.73 -30.82
CA GLU A 611 -14.87 -4.03 -32.10
C GLU A 611 -13.52 -3.32 -32.26
N ALA A 612 -13.41 -2.06 -31.84
CA ALA A 612 -12.15 -1.32 -31.88
C ALA A 612 -11.06 -1.98 -31.01
N ILE A 613 -11.41 -2.42 -29.79
CA ILE A 613 -10.49 -3.16 -28.91
C ILE A 613 -10.07 -4.47 -29.57
N LEU A 614 -11.01 -5.25 -30.09
CA LEU A 614 -10.71 -6.51 -30.76
C LEU A 614 -9.81 -6.31 -31.97
N ARG A 615 -10.06 -5.28 -32.79
CA ARG A 615 -9.26 -5.01 -33.98
C ARG A 615 -7.83 -4.58 -33.65
N MET A 616 -7.64 -3.78 -32.61
CA MET A 616 -6.33 -3.23 -32.27
C MET A 616 -5.52 -4.13 -31.34
N CYS A 617 -6.19 -4.89 -30.46
CA CYS A 617 -5.56 -5.79 -29.51
C CYS A 617 -5.44 -7.20 -30.09
N PRO A 618 -4.21 -7.74 -30.25
CA PRO A 618 -4.03 -9.09 -30.79
C PRO A 618 -4.26 -10.20 -29.77
N PHE A 619 -4.53 -9.88 -28.50
CA PHE A 619 -4.70 -10.88 -27.45
C PHE A 619 -6.05 -11.58 -27.60
N ARG A 620 -6.01 -12.91 -27.63
CA ARG A 620 -7.15 -13.80 -27.87
C ARG A 620 -7.15 -15.03 -26.97
N ASP A 621 -6.05 -15.24 -26.28
CA ASP A 621 -5.78 -16.33 -25.34
C ASP A 621 -6.34 -16.09 -23.94
N ASP A 622 -6.70 -14.84 -23.60
CA ASP A 622 -7.24 -14.50 -22.28
C ASP A 622 -8.29 -13.37 -22.36
N PRO A 623 -9.59 -13.67 -22.17
CA PRO A 623 -10.64 -12.66 -22.18
C PRO A 623 -10.48 -11.65 -21.04
N LEU A 624 -9.85 -12.02 -19.91
CA LEU A 624 -9.61 -11.09 -18.80
C LEU A 624 -8.71 -9.93 -19.20
N ILE A 625 -7.75 -10.14 -20.11
CA ILE A 625 -6.87 -9.05 -20.58
C ILE A 625 -7.67 -8.05 -21.42
N LEU A 626 -8.58 -8.51 -22.27
CA LEU A 626 -9.43 -7.63 -23.08
C LEU A 626 -10.38 -6.82 -22.19
N THR A 627 -10.99 -7.48 -21.19
CA THR A 627 -11.83 -6.83 -20.18
C THR A 627 -11.03 -5.78 -19.40
N ARG A 628 -9.80 -6.11 -18.96
CA ARG A 628 -8.90 -5.16 -18.29
C ARG A 628 -8.57 -3.93 -19.15
N ILE A 629 -8.32 -4.10 -20.45
CA ILE A 629 -8.08 -2.97 -21.36
C ILE A 629 -9.33 -2.10 -21.45
N ALA A 630 -10.50 -2.68 -21.71
CA ALA A 630 -11.77 -1.96 -21.79
C ALA A 630 -12.05 -1.16 -20.50
N PHE A 631 -11.77 -1.78 -19.36
CA PHE A 631 -12.03 -1.21 -18.04
C PHE A 631 -10.95 -0.21 -17.57
N GLY A 632 -9.73 -0.29 -18.11
CA GLY A 632 -8.61 0.58 -17.71
C GLY A 632 -7.79 0.03 -16.53
N ILE A 633 -7.76 -1.30 -16.37
CA ILE A 633 -6.94 -2.00 -15.38
C ILE A 633 -5.63 -2.44 -16.01
N THR A 634 -4.51 -2.17 -15.34
CA THR A 634 -3.18 -2.53 -15.83
C THR A 634 -2.75 -3.94 -15.39
N SER A 635 -1.96 -4.59 -16.23
CA SER A 635 -1.20 -5.83 -15.94
C SER A 635 0.21 -5.72 -16.55
N PRO A 636 1.20 -6.49 -16.10
CA PRO A 636 2.54 -6.48 -16.69
C PRO A 636 2.54 -6.61 -18.22
N ARG A 637 1.70 -7.48 -18.80
CA ARG A 637 1.54 -7.66 -20.24
C ARG A 637 0.94 -6.43 -20.91
N ILE A 638 -0.07 -5.80 -20.32
CA ILE A 638 -0.65 -4.54 -20.81
C ILE A 638 0.41 -3.41 -20.80
N THR A 639 1.19 -3.29 -19.73
CA THR A 639 2.23 -2.25 -19.59
C THR A 639 3.36 -2.46 -20.60
N VAL A 640 3.89 -3.68 -20.72
CA VAL A 640 4.99 -4.01 -21.65
C VAL A 640 4.58 -3.74 -23.10
N ASN A 641 3.32 -4.01 -23.45
CA ASN A 641 2.77 -3.78 -24.78
C ASN A 641 2.21 -2.35 -24.98
N LYS A 642 2.45 -1.42 -24.03
CA LYS A 642 2.07 0.00 -24.11
C LYS A 642 0.57 0.26 -24.34
N TRP A 643 -0.28 -0.61 -23.80
CA TRP A 643 -1.73 -0.41 -23.81
C TRP A 643 -2.18 0.57 -22.73
N SER A 644 -1.55 0.54 -21.56
CA SER A 644 -1.81 1.52 -20.49
C SER A 644 -1.19 2.88 -20.80
N GLY A 645 -1.86 3.97 -20.43
CA GLY A 645 -1.35 5.33 -20.58
C GLY A 645 -2.18 6.15 -21.56
N SER A 646 -1.59 6.52 -22.71
CA SER A 646 -2.21 7.42 -23.70
C SER A 646 -3.11 6.74 -24.73
N ASN A 647 -3.32 5.42 -24.63
CA ASN A 647 -4.19 4.71 -25.57
C ASN A 647 -5.66 5.06 -25.27
N PRO A 648 -6.42 5.61 -26.23
CA PRO A 648 -7.80 6.04 -26.01
C PRO A 648 -8.77 4.88 -25.71
N LEU A 649 -8.41 3.65 -26.06
CA LEU A 649 -9.23 2.47 -25.77
C LEU A 649 -9.07 1.96 -24.33
N PHE A 650 -7.97 2.33 -23.66
CA PHE A 650 -7.71 1.92 -22.28
C PHE A 650 -8.64 2.67 -21.33
N GLY A 651 -9.54 1.95 -20.64
CA GLY A 651 -10.57 2.56 -19.80
C GLY A 651 -11.72 3.20 -20.57
N SER A 652 -11.89 2.87 -21.86
CA SER A 652 -12.96 3.41 -22.70
C SER A 652 -14.38 2.98 -22.26
N MET A 653 -14.48 1.91 -21.47
CA MET A 653 -15.73 1.34 -20.97
C MET A 653 -15.71 1.14 -19.44
N GLU A 654 -15.02 2.01 -18.69
CA GLU A 654 -14.89 1.96 -17.20
C GLU A 654 -16.21 2.02 -16.42
N HIS A 655 -17.29 2.42 -17.09
CA HIS A 655 -18.64 2.56 -16.55
C HIS A 655 -19.51 1.34 -16.84
N VAL A 656 -19.07 0.41 -17.68
CA VAL A 656 -19.83 -0.78 -18.03
C VAL A 656 -19.59 -1.87 -16.99
N GLU A 657 -20.64 -2.60 -16.62
CA GLU A 657 -20.53 -3.75 -15.73
C GLU A 657 -19.47 -4.75 -16.23
N TRP A 658 -18.61 -5.22 -15.32
CA TRP A 658 -17.50 -6.10 -15.65
C TRP A 658 -17.95 -7.40 -16.30
N GLY A 659 -19.00 -8.03 -15.77
CA GLY A 659 -19.52 -9.31 -16.28
C GLY A 659 -19.96 -9.22 -17.73
N VAL A 660 -20.63 -8.12 -18.10
CA VAL A 660 -21.07 -7.85 -19.48
C VAL A 660 -19.88 -7.77 -20.45
N LEU A 661 -18.81 -7.09 -20.05
CA LEU A 661 -17.59 -7.02 -20.86
C LEU A 661 -16.87 -8.37 -20.96
N LEU A 662 -16.76 -9.09 -19.85
CA LEU A 662 -16.12 -10.40 -19.80
C LEU A 662 -16.84 -11.41 -20.71
N ASP A 663 -18.16 -11.48 -20.61
CA ASP A 663 -19.00 -12.36 -21.45
C ASP A 663 -18.86 -12.01 -22.94
N ALA A 664 -18.80 -10.72 -23.27
CA ALA A 664 -18.63 -10.26 -24.64
C ALA A 664 -17.28 -10.70 -25.23
N PHE A 665 -16.19 -10.53 -24.49
CA PHE A 665 -14.85 -10.94 -24.96
C PHE A 665 -14.64 -12.46 -24.93
N GLN A 666 -15.22 -13.16 -23.95
CA GLN A 666 -15.15 -14.61 -23.85
C GLN A 666 -15.75 -15.30 -25.09
N LYS A 667 -16.88 -14.80 -25.60
CA LYS A 667 -17.47 -15.31 -26.85
C LYS A 667 -16.50 -15.23 -28.03
N VAL A 668 -15.70 -14.17 -28.11
CA VAL A 668 -14.74 -13.97 -29.21
C VAL A 668 -13.52 -14.88 -29.05
N CYS A 669 -12.96 -14.98 -27.85
CA CYS A 669 -11.84 -15.88 -27.55
C CYS A 669 -12.19 -17.35 -27.86
N LEU A 670 -13.38 -17.82 -27.46
CA LEU A 670 -13.85 -19.19 -27.72
C LEU A 670 -14.04 -19.50 -29.22
N LEU A 671 -14.43 -18.51 -30.02
CA LEU A 671 -14.60 -18.69 -31.47
C LEU A 671 -13.26 -18.89 -32.19
N GLU A 672 -12.18 -18.22 -31.75
CA GLU A 672 -10.85 -18.41 -32.31
C GLU A 672 -10.19 -19.73 -31.85
N ASP A 673 -10.42 -20.17 -30.60
CA ASP A 673 -9.94 -21.47 -30.12
C ASP A 673 -10.57 -22.65 -30.91
N ASN A 674 -11.86 -22.55 -31.22
CA ASN A 674 -12.55 -23.54 -32.04
C ASN A 674 -12.11 -23.53 -33.51
N GLN A 675 -11.66 -22.39 -34.04
CA GLN A 675 -11.12 -22.28 -35.40
C GLN A 675 -9.64 -22.69 -35.50
N SER A 676 -8.89 -22.63 -34.40
CA SER A 676 -7.44 -22.93 -34.36
C SER A 676 -7.10 -24.36 -33.92
N GLY A 677 -8.09 -25.21 -33.63
CA GLY A 677 -7.94 -26.66 -33.52
C GLY A 677 -6.87 -27.11 -32.53
N GLY A 678 -7.06 -26.85 -31.23
CA GLY A 678 -6.41 -27.59 -30.14
C GLY A 678 -4.88 -27.67 -30.15
N SER A 679 -4.17 -26.77 -30.82
CA SER A 679 -2.71 -26.71 -30.76
C SER A 679 -2.29 -25.74 -29.65
N VAL A 680 -1.65 -26.27 -28.60
CA VAL A 680 -0.95 -25.45 -27.60
C VAL A 680 -0.04 -24.47 -28.33
N PRO A 681 -0.12 -23.15 -28.12
CA PRO A 681 0.76 -22.21 -28.80
C PRO A 681 2.20 -22.48 -28.36
N LYS A 682 3.03 -22.98 -29.28
CA LYS A 682 4.48 -22.93 -29.10
C LYS A 682 4.86 -21.46 -28.94
N LYS A 683 5.43 -21.11 -27.77
CA LYS A 683 6.11 -19.83 -27.52
C LYS A 683 6.93 -19.45 -28.76
N LYS A 684 6.49 -18.45 -29.54
CA LYS A 684 7.42 -17.65 -30.32
C LYS A 684 8.17 -16.81 -29.30
N ALA A 685 9.36 -17.28 -28.93
CA ALA A 685 10.33 -16.46 -28.23
C ALA A 685 10.42 -15.12 -28.97
N ALA A 686 10.17 -14.02 -28.24
CA ALA A 686 10.52 -12.70 -28.70
C ALA A 686 12.01 -12.75 -29.07
N ALA A 687 12.31 -12.61 -30.36
CA ALA A 687 13.67 -12.61 -30.85
C ALA A 687 14.43 -11.51 -30.10
N ALA A 688 15.40 -11.94 -29.30
CA ALA A 688 16.42 -11.05 -28.75
C ALA A 688 17.01 -10.26 -29.92
N GLY A 689 16.93 -8.94 -29.85
CA GLY A 689 17.59 -8.05 -30.80
C GLY A 689 19.10 -8.26 -30.72
N THR A 690 19.62 -9.16 -31.54
CA THR A 690 21.05 -9.30 -31.79
C THR A 690 21.53 -7.99 -32.38
N LYS A 691 22.30 -7.20 -31.61
CA LYS A 691 23.14 -6.15 -32.17
C LYS A 691 24.13 -6.82 -33.11
N ARG A 692 23.85 -6.80 -34.41
CA ARG A 692 24.86 -7.07 -35.42
C ARG A 692 25.89 -5.95 -35.35
N ALA A 693 27.09 -6.30 -34.94
CA ALA A 693 28.28 -5.54 -35.23
C ALA A 693 28.43 -5.48 -36.76
N SER A 694 28.27 -4.29 -37.34
CA SER A 694 28.70 -4.02 -38.71
C SER A 694 30.10 -3.42 -38.65
N SER A 695 31.08 -4.26 -38.98
CA SER A 695 32.38 -3.83 -39.48
C SER A 695 32.19 -3.05 -40.78
N THR A 696 32.63 -1.80 -40.82
CA THR A 696 32.97 -1.13 -42.07
C THR A 696 34.43 -0.76 -41.99
N ALA A 697 35.22 -1.56 -42.71
CA ALA A 697 36.54 -1.19 -43.16
C ALA A 697 36.44 -0.01 -44.14
N SER A 698 37.52 0.75 -44.14
CA SER A 698 37.94 1.77 -45.10
C SER A 698 37.55 1.47 -46.55
N ASP A 699 37.12 2.51 -47.26
CA ASP A 699 37.79 2.90 -48.50
C ASP A 699 37.60 4.40 -48.74
N ALA A 700 38.71 5.03 -49.10
CA ALA A 700 38.84 6.43 -49.48
C ALA A 700 38.65 6.56 -50.99
N GLU A 701 38.00 7.63 -51.44
CA GLU A 701 38.54 8.54 -52.48
C GLU A 701 37.62 9.75 -52.73
N THR A 702 38.20 10.93 -52.46
CA THR A 702 38.15 12.20 -53.19
C THR A 702 36.94 12.58 -54.06
N SER A 703 36.32 13.73 -53.74
CA SER A 703 36.36 14.92 -54.62
C SER A 703 35.79 16.16 -53.91
N ALA A 704 36.30 17.32 -54.29
CA ALA A 704 36.30 18.59 -53.58
C ALA A 704 35.24 19.60 -54.06
N ALA A 705 35.25 20.78 -53.40
CA ALA A 705 34.48 22.02 -53.60
C ALA A 705 33.10 22.01 -52.93
N GLY A 706 32.69 22.97 -52.10
CA GLY A 706 33.18 24.31 -51.77
C GLY A 706 31.93 25.15 -51.41
N GLY A 707 31.96 25.96 -50.34
CA GLY A 707 30.85 26.90 -50.09
C GLY A 707 30.59 27.22 -48.62
N SER A 708 31.14 28.36 -48.19
CA SER A 708 30.91 29.08 -46.94
C SER A 708 29.45 29.52 -46.71
N GLY A 709 29.04 29.65 -45.44
CA GLY A 709 27.89 30.46 -45.05
C GLY A 709 27.45 30.27 -43.60
N GLY A 710 27.88 31.18 -42.71
CA GLY A 710 27.43 31.25 -41.32
C GLY A 710 26.03 31.87 -41.15
N GLY A 711 25.45 31.73 -39.95
CA GLY A 711 24.20 32.46 -39.62
C GLY A 711 23.41 31.94 -38.42
N THR A 712 23.84 32.35 -37.22
CA THR A 712 23.00 32.86 -36.11
C THR A 712 21.57 32.34 -35.86
N ARG A 713 21.47 31.60 -34.75
CA ARG A 713 20.55 31.75 -33.58
C ARG A 713 19.58 32.95 -33.61
N ALA A 714 18.27 32.69 -33.51
CA ALA A 714 17.28 33.66 -33.00
C ALA A 714 16.11 32.98 -32.27
N LYS A 715 15.79 33.52 -31.08
CA LYS A 715 14.63 33.28 -30.23
C LYS A 715 13.39 34.04 -30.74
N ARG A 716 12.23 33.65 -30.20
CA ARG A 716 10.95 34.40 -29.96
C ARG A 716 9.79 33.85 -30.79
N VAL A 717 8.51 33.89 -30.39
CA VAL A 717 7.74 34.24 -29.17
C VAL A 717 6.31 33.75 -29.45
N LYS A 718 5.56 33.49 -28.37
CA LYS A 718 4.10 33.29 -28.27
C LYS A 718 3.25 34.08 -29.28
N PHE A 719 2.13 33.48 -29.70
CA PHE A 719 0.86 34.21 -29.85
C PHE A 719 -0.32 33.38 -29.31
N LYS A 720 -1.25 34.11 -28.68
CA LYS A 720 -2.56 33.69 -28.19
C LYS A 720 -3.48 33.32 -29.36
N ASN A 721 -4.33 32.32 -29.15
CA ASN A 721 -5.78 32.48 -29.02
C ASN A 721 -6.34 31.31 -28.21
#